data_AF-I0LAL9-F1
#
_entry.id   AF-I0LAL9-F1
#
_cell.length_a   1.000
_cell.length_b   1.000
_cell.length_c   1.000
_cell.angle_alpha   90.00
_cell.angle_beta   90.00
_cell.angle_gamma   90.00
#
_symmetry.space_group_name_H-M   'P 1'
#
loop_
_entity.id
_entity.type
_entity.pdbx_description
1 polymer ?
#
loop_
_entity_poly.entity_id
_entity_poly.type
_entity_poly.pdbx_seq_one_letter_code
_entity_poly.pdbx_strand_id
1 'polypeptide(L)'
;MNTSVNDGAAIATGVMDPELRSAIGRIARVPQLLIACDYDGTLAPIVEDPSTAVPLPESVAAIRALAALPQTSVAVVSGRALRDLAALSRLPSEVHLVGSHGSEFDIGFVERLSPELVAVRQQVRNALREIAAEHPGIRLERKPASVAVHTRGVDPQVAAAAIEAVRNGPATFDGVTVTQGKEVIELSVVATHKGTAVDQLRTQLSASAVLFIGDDVTDENAFGNLHGPDLGIKIGPGETKAGFRVAEPIEAARALGLLLETRRHWLFGERAVPIERHSMLANGRTVALLTPEAKVSWLCHPKPDSAAIFADLVGGSPAGHFSVAPERGGIPLGQRYRSGTMTVETRWSGLTVTDWLDKPARETTPDDSPAVITGDSTLIRVLTGSGRVRVEFAPRPEFGQVAVQMQPLGDGLLVLGSNEPVALYSPGVEWQVNNDGGYETAKAIVDLSAAGGQVVLELRFGTHSLEHHRVPIHERQAAAEQPWKDWVASLRLPSTSRDLVARSALTLRGLCHETTGSILAAATTSLPEELGGVRNWDYRYCWLRDAALTARALVDLGSIEEAEAFLRWVDGCIERTGGHPERLHPLYTIDGYELGAEAVIDTLPGYAGSRPVRVGNLANHQLQLDVFGPIADLIAAVADARGSVRDDEWRVLENMVEAVRRRWHEPDHGIWEARLPPRHHVFSKVMCWMTVDRALHVMRQHGGEDRSEWKDLRDRIGANVLEHGWHSDVEAYSVAYGDEDMDASSLWIGLSGLLPGDDPRFLSTVLKIEADLRSGPVVYRYHWDDGLPGREGGFHICTAWLIEAYLRTGRRTDAEELFAQMVLTAGPTGLLPEQYDPLAERGLGNHPQAYSHLGLIRCALLLDNMLKQ
;
A
#
# COMPACT_ATOMS: atom_id res chain seq x y z
N MET A 1 33.33 -16.11 -39.11
CA MET A 1 32.64 -17.15 -39.89
C MET A 1 32.15 -18.21 -38.92
N ASN A 2 30.94 -18.04 -38.41
CA ASN A 2 30.22 -19.03 -37.60
C ASN A 2 28.74 -18.85 -37.99
N THR A 3 28.18 -19.83 -38.69
CA THR A 3 26.78 -19.84 -39.11
C THR A 3 26.18 -21.21 -38.80
N SER A 4 24.96 -21.19 -38.24
CA SER A 4 24.01 -22.30 -38.06
C SER A 4 24.47 -23.40 -37.08
N VAL A 5 23.67 -23.85 -36.11
CA VAL A 5 22.29 -24.34 -36.20
C VAL A 5 21.67 -24.23 -34.81
N ASN A 6 20.53 -23.56 -34.65
CA ASN A 6 19.57 -23.84 -33.57
C ASN A 6 18.15 -23.32 -33.85
N ASP A 7 17.74 -23.35 -35.12
CA ASP A 7 16.32 -23.15 -35.48
C ASP A 7 15.66 -24.52 -35.62
N GLY A 8 14.71 -24.80 -34.73
CA GLY A 8 13.74 -25.88 -34.91
C GLY A 8 13.64 -26.87 -33.75
N ALA A 9 13.05 -26.46 -32.62
CA ALA A 9 12.28 -27.35 -31.73
C ALA A 9 11.61 -26.56 -30.58
N ALA A 10 10.56 -25.78 -30.89
CA ALA A 10 9.65 -25.26 -29.85
C ALA A 10 8.18 -25.15 -30.32
N ILE A 11 7.79 -25.92 -31.35
CA ILE A 11 6.42 -25.90 -31.90
C ILE A 11 5.77 -27.26 -31.64
N ALA A 12 5.34 -27.52 -30.40
CA ALA A 12 4.48 -28.69 -30.10
C ALA A 12 3.72 -28.66 -28.75
N THR A 13 3.90 -27.68 -27.87
CA THR A 13 3.17 -27.63 -26.60
C THR A 13 2.56 -26.26 -26.43
N GLY A 14 1.25 -26.14 -26.26
CA GLY A 14 0.54 -24.87 -26.03
C GLY A 14 0.87 -24.16 -24.71
N VAL A 15 2.10 -24.32 -24.21
CA VAL A 15 2.68 -23.67 -23.05
C VAL A 15 3.42 -22.43 -23.55
N MET A 16 2.94 -21.25 -23.13
CA MET A 16 3.58 -19.98 -23.42
C MET A 16 5.01 -19.95 -22.88
N ASP A 17 5.93 -19.41 -23.68
CA ASP A 17 7.32 -19.19 -23.31
C ASP A 17 7.43 -18.58 -21.89
N PRO A 18 8.16 -19.22 -20.95
CA PRO A 18 8.35 -18.72 -19.60
C PRO A 18 8.92 -17.29 -19.55
N GLU A 19 9.81 -16.93 -20.47
CA GLU A 19 10.40 -15.59 -20.50
C GLU A 19 9.37 -14.54 -20.93
N LEU A 20 8.57 -14.83 -21.96
CA LEU A 20 7.43 -14.00 -22.35
C LEU A 20 6.40 -13.86 -21.22
N ARG A 21 6.07 -14.95 -20.52
CA ARG A 21 5.18 -14.91 -19.36
C ARG A 21 5.72 -13.98 -18.27
N SER A 22 7.03 -14.03 -18.00
CA SER A 22 7.69 -13.14 -17.03
C SER A 22 7.61 -11.69 -17.49
N ALA A 23 7.89 -11.42 -18.76
CA ALA A 23 7.80 -10.08 -19.34
C ALA A 23 6.39 -9.49 -19.27
N ILE A 24 5.35 -10.28 -19.59
CA ILE A 24 3.94 -9.90 -19.41
C ILE A 24 3.66 -9.60 -17.92
N GLY A 25 4.19 -10.42 -17.02
CA GLY A 25 4.09 -10.22 -15.57
C GLY A 25 4.68 -8.89 -15.08
N ARG A 26 5.79 -8.45 -15.67
CA ARG A 26 6.43 -7.16 -15.36
C ARG A 26 5.63 -5.99 -15.93
N ILE A 27 5.31 -6.03 -17.22
CA ILE A 27 4.62 -4.91 -17.89
C ILE A 27 3.19 -4.71 -17.37
N ALA A 28 2.53 -5.78 -16.91
CA ALA A 28 1.21 -5.70 -16.28
C ALA A 28 1.19 -4.84 -15.00
N ARG A 29 2.35 -4.51 -14.40
CA ARG A 29 2.46 -3.84 -13.10
C ARG A 29 2.98 -2.41 -13.19
N VAL A 30 3.09 -1.86 -14.40
CA VAL A 30 3.49 -0.46 -14.57
C VAL A 30 2.34 0.47 -14.19
N PRO A 31 2.58 1.69 -13.68
CA PRO A 31 1.51 2.59 -13.25
C PRO A 31 0.49 2.87 -14.37
N GLN A 32 0.94 3.37 -15.52
CA GLN A 32 0.13 3.64 -16.71
C GLN A 32 0.57 2.73 -17.86
N LEU A 33 -0.30 1.82 -18.30
CA LEU A 33 0.01 0.85 -19.36
C LEU A 33 -0.72 1.22 -20.66
N LEU A 34 0.02 1.35 -21.76
CA LEU A 34 -0.53 1.39 -23.11
C LEU A 34 -0.37 0.02 -23.79
N ILE A 35 -1.46 -0.52 -24.31
CA ILE A 35 -1.48 -1.77 -25.08
C ILE A 35 -1.86 -1.41 -26.51
N ALA A 36 -0.92 -1.50 -27.44
CA ALA A 36 -1.13 -1.23 -28.85
C ALA A 36 -1.03 -2.54 -29.65
N CYS A 37 -1.97 -2.78 -30.56
CA CYS A 37 -1.96 -3.96 -31.42
C CYS A 37 -2.18 -3.55 -32.88
N ASP A 38 -1.52 -4.23 -33.82
CA ASP A 38 -1.98 -4.20 -35.20
C ASP A 38 -3.33 -4.91 -35.34
N TYR A 39 -4.07 -4.60 -36.41
CA TYR A 39 -5.35 -5.23 -36.70
C TYR A 39 -5.19 -6.51 -37.52
N ASP A 40 -4.69 -6.37 -38.75
CA ASP A 40 -4.51 -7.48 -39.68
C ASP A 40 -3.35 -8.37 -39.23
N GLY A 41 -3.46 -9.68 -39.37
CA GLY A 41 -2.44 -10.65 -38.95
C GLY A 41 -2.16 -10.71 -37.45
N THR A 42 -2.78 -9.84 -36.66
CA THR A 42 -2.60 -9.74 -35.22
C THR A 42 -3.89 -9.99 -34.45
N LEU A 43 -4.89 -9.12 -34.59
CA LEU A 43 -6.21 -9.32 -33.97
C LEU A 43 -7.13 -10.14 -34.87
N ALA A 44 -7.05 -9.92 -36.18
CA ALA A 44 -7.76 -10.63 -37.23
C ALA A 44 -6.76 -11.46 -38.04
N PRO A 45 -6.95 -12.78 -38.20
CA PRO A 45 -6.08 -13.59 -39.06
C PRO A 45 -6.06 -13.05 -40.50
N ILE A 46 -4.92 -13.22 -41.19
CA ILE A 46 -4.80 -12.83 -42.61
C ILE A 46 -5.76 -13.70 -43.44
N VAL A 47 -6.62 -13.04 -44.21
CA VAL A 47 -7.59 -13.67 -45.13
C VAL A 47 -7.39 -13.14 -46.56
N GLU A 48 -7.83 -13.89 -47.57
CA GLU A 48 -7.66 -13.52 -48.98
C GLU A 48 -8.38 -12.21 -49.35
N ASP A 49 -9.56 -11.96 -48.75
CA ASP A 49 -10.30 -10.70 -48.90
C ASP A 49 -10.21 -9.88 -47.61
N PRO A 50 -9.40 -8.79 -47.58
CA PRO A 50 -9.24 -7.93 -46.42
C PRO A 50 -10.56 -7.34 -45.89
N SER A 51 -11.61 -7.23 -46.70
CA SER A 51 -12.91 -6.72 -46.23
C SER A 51 -13.65 -7.72 -45.31
N THR A 52 -13.18 -8.96 -45.25
CA THR A 52 -13.73 -10.06 -44.44
C THR A 52 -12.86 -10.42 -43.23
N ALA A 53 -11.78 -9.68 -42.98
CA ALA A 53 -10.89 -9.89 -41.84
C ALA A 53 -11.59 -9.52 -40.54
N VAL A 54 -12.13 -10.51 -39.83
CA VAL A 54 -12.82 -10.35 -38.54
C VAL A 54 -11.88 -10.73 -37.40
N PRO A 55 -11.83 -9.96 -36.30
CA PRO A 55 -10.97 -10.28 -35.17
C PRO A 55 -11.36 -11.60 -34.49
N LEU A 56 -10.39 -12.28 -33.91
CA LEU A 56 -10.64 -13.44 -33.06
C LEU A 56 -11.53 -13.07 -31.86
N PRO A 57 -12.56 -13.86 -31.53
CA PRO A 57 -13.43 -13.59 -30.38
C PRO A 57 -12.64 -13.41 -29.07
N GLU A 58 -11.59 -14.20 -28.88
CA GLU A 58 -10.71 -14.15 -27.72
C GLU A 58 -9.95 -12.81 -27.64
N SER A 59 -9.43 -12.32 -28.78
CA SER A 59 -8.74 -11.03 -28.86
C SER A 59 -9.68 -9.87 -28.55
N VAL A 60 -10.92 -9.89 -29.07
CA VAL A 60 -11.94 -8.87 -28.79
C VAL A 60 -12.33 -8.86 -27.33
N ALA A 61 -12.55 -10.04 -26.73
CA ALA A 61 -12.88 -10.17 -25.32
C ALA A 61 -11.76 -9.62 -24.43
N ALA A 62 -10.51 -9.97 -24.73
CA ALA A 62 -9.34 -9.50 -23.98
C ALA A 62 -9.16 -7.98 -24.10
N ILE A 63 -9.16 -7.43 -25.32
CA ILE A 63 -9.03 -5.98 -25.57
C ILE A 63 -10.12 -5.18 -24.87
N ARG A 64 -11.39 -5.62 -24.99
CA ARG A 64 -12.52 -4.95 -24.34
C ARG A 64 -12.37 -4.91 -22.83
N ALA A 65 -11.99 -6.05 -22.23
CA ALA A 65 -11.80 -6.12 -20.79
C ALA A 65 -10.59 -5.31 -20.33
N LEU A 66 -9.49 -5.30 -21.09
CA LEU A 66 -8.30 -4.49 -20.82
C LEU A 66 -8.59 -2.98 -20.89
N ALA A 67 -9.36 -2.54 -21.88
CA ALA A 67 -9.74 -1.13 -22.04
C ALA A 67 -10.68 -0.62 -20.92
N ALA A 68 -11.37 -1.53 -20.23
CA ALA A 68 -12.21 -1.21 -19.08
C ALA A 68 -11.43 -1.10 -17.76
N LEU A 69 -10.14 -1.47 -17.74
CA LEU A 69 -9.33 -1.42 -16.53
C LEU A 69 -8.83 0.01 -16.26
N PRO A 70 -8.84 0.47 -15.00
CA PRO A 70 -8.23 1.76 -14.66
C PRO A 70 -6.74 1.76 -15.00
N GLN A 71 -6.22 2.94 -15.36
CA GLN A 71 -4.80 3.16 -15.68
C GLN A 71 -4.26 2.20 -16.77
N THR A 72 -5.14 1.77 -17.67
CA THR A 72 -4.82 0.87 -18.79
C THR A 72 -5.50 1.42 -20.03
N SER A 73 -4.73 1.79 -21.04
CA SER A 73 -5.24 2.27 -22.32
C SER A 73 -4.96 1.22 -23.38
N VAL A 74 -5.92 1.02 -24.28
CA VAL A 74 -5.77 0.09 -25.41
C VAL A 74 -5.94 0.83 -26.72
N ALA A 75 -5.06 0.56 -27.67
CA ALA A 75 -5.10 1.11 -29.01
C ALA A 75 -4.97 0.02 -30.08
N VAL A 76 -5.64 0.21 -31.21
CA VAL A 76 -5.44 -0.60 -32.42
C VAL A 76 -4.86 0.29 -33.51
N VAL A 77 -3.65 -0.03 -33.96
CA VAL A 77 -2.89 0.77 -34.92
C VAL A 77 -2.79 0.00 -36.23
N SER A 78 -3.54 0.44 -37.25
CA SER A 78 -3.65 -0.26 -38.52
C SER A 78 -3.27 0.61 -39.72
N GLY A 79 -2.86 -0.03 -40.82
CA GLY A 79 -2.75 0.62 -42.13
C GLY A 79 -4.10 0.95 -42.78
N ARG A 80 -5.21 0.39 -42.28
CA ARG A 80 -6.57 0.64 -42.78
C ARG A 80 -7.01 2.07 -42.49
N ALA A 81 -7.87 2.62 -43.35
CA ALA A 81 -8.53 3.89 -43.06
C ALA A 81 -9.34 3.78 -41.76
N LEU A 82 -9.35 4.83 -40.94
CA LEU A 82 -9.97 4.80 -39.62
C LEU A 82 -11.45 4.37 -39.66
N ARG A 83 -12.19 4.82 -40.68
CA ARG A 83 -13.59 4.45 -40.89
C ARG A 83 -13.78 2.94 -41.12
N ASP A 84 -12.90 2.34 -41.91
CA ASP A 84 -12.98 0.91 -42.23
C ASP A 84 -12.56 0.06 -41.03
N LEU A 85 -11.53 0.50 -40.31
CA LEU A 85 -11.09 -0.11 -39.06
C LEU A 85 -12.23 -0.10 -38.02
N ALA A 86 -12.92 1.02 -37.84
CA ALA A 86 -14.05 1.12 -36.92
C ALA A 86 -15.23 0.21 -37.30
N ALA A 87 -15.54 0.11 -38.60
CA ALA A 87 -16.63 -0.72 -39.09
C ALA A 87 -16.36 -2.24 -38.92
N LEU A 88 -15.13 -2.66 -39.15
CA LEU A 88 -14.74 -4.08 -39.11
C LEU A 88 -14.45 -4.57 -37.70
N SER A 89 -13.76 -3.77 -36.88
CA SER A 89 -13.31 -4.17 -35.55
C SER A 89 -14.46 -4.33 -34.54
N ARG A 90 -15.50 -3.49 -34.63
CA ARG A 90 -16.63 -3.43 -33.67
C ARG A 90 -16.17 -3.37 -32.20
N LEU A 91 -15.02 -2.74 -31.99
CA LEU A 91 -14.46 -2.52 -30.66
C LEU A 91 -15.23 -1.40 -29.95
N PRO A 92 -15.25 -1.41 -28.60
CA PRO A 92 -15.95 -0.40 -27.82
C PRO A 92 -15.20 0.95 -27.91
N SER A 93 -15.88 2.06 -27.58
CA SER A 93 -15.34 3.43 -27.68
C SER A 93 -14.11 3.70 -26.79
N GLU A 94 -13.90 2.86 -25.79
CA GLU A 94 -12.80 2.87 -24.84
C GLU A 94 -11.48 2.40 -25.48
N VAL A 95 -11.54 1.75 -26.65
CA VAL A 95 -10.35 1.35 -27.41
C VAL A 95 -10.06 2.41 -28.45
N HIS A 96 -8.86 2.97 -28.39
CA HIS A 96 -8.39 3.98 -29.34
C HIS A 96 -8.10 3.33 -30.70
N LEU A 97 -8.65 3.89 -31.76
CA LEU A 97 -8.42 3.44 -33.13
C LEU A 97 -7.52 4.43 -33.85
N VAL A 98 -6.45 3.87 -34.42
CA VAL A 98 -5.47 4.62 -35.20
C VAL A 98 -5.41 4.04 -36.60
N GLY A 99 -5.89 4.81 -37.57
CA GLY A 99 -5.92 4.45 -38.98
C GLY A 99 -4.73 4.99 -39.76
N SER A 100 -4.56 4.47 -40.97
CA SER A 100 -3.60 4.94 -41.97
C SER A 100 -2.18 5.09 -41.39
N HIS A 101 -1.73 4.07 -40.66
CA HIS A 101 -0.41 3.98 -40.01
C HIS A 101 -0.08 5.11 -39.01
N GLY A 102 -1.09 5.77 -38.43
CA GLY A 102 -0.87 6.90 -37.52
C GLY A 102 -1.29 8.26 -38.07
N SER A 103 -1.96 8.30 -39.22
CA SER A 103 -2.44 9.57 -39.81
C SER A 103 -3.84 9.97 -39.32
N GLU A 104 -4.58 9.05 -38.70
CA GLU A 104 -5.97 9.26 -38.30
C GLU A 104 -6.20 8.69 -36.89
N PHE A 105 -6.68 9.51 -35.95
CA PHE A 105 -6.99 9.12 -34.57
C PHE A 105 -8.47 9.38 -34.27
N ASP A 106 -9.11 8.49 -33.52
CA ASP A 106 -10.52 8.59 -33.13
C ASP A 106 -10.78 9.46 -31.89
N ILE A 107 -9.87 9.45 -30.92
CA ILE A 107 -9.78 10.42 -29.84
C ILE A 107 -9.49 11.78 -30.50
N GLY A 108 -10.35 12.80 -30.34
CA GLY A 108 -10.24 14.26 -30.61
C GLY A 108 -9.03 14.91 -31.35
N PHE A 109 -8.21 14.16 -32.06
CA PHE A 109 -6.89 14.44 -32.61
C PHE A 109 -7.01 14.36 -34.12
N VAL A 110 -7.70 15.34 -34.68
CA VAL A 110 -7.25 15.84 -35.97
C VAL A 110 -6.20 16.88 -35.63
N GLU A 111 -4.92 16.48 -35.58
CA GLU A 111 -3.87 17.47 -35.75
C GLU A 111 -4.22 18.20 -37.05
N ARG A 112 -4.63 19.47 -36.95
CA ARG A 112 -4.80 20.27 -38.15
C ARG A 112 -3.40 20.32 -38.75
N LEU A 113 -3.22 19.66 -39.89
CA LEU A 113 -2.05 19.83 -40.74
C LEU A 113 -1.66 21.30 -40.70
N SER A 114 -0.39 21.60 -40.41
CA SER A 114 0.08 22.97 -40.41
C SER A 114 -0.30 23.62 -41.75
N PRO A 115 -0.52 24.95 -41.81
CA PRO A 115 -0.87 25.62 -43.07
C PRO A 115 0.08 25.26 -44.22
N GLU A 116 1.35 25.03 -43.90
CA GLU A 116 2.40 24.55 -44.80
C GLU A 116 2.08 23.15 -45.34
N LEU A 117 1.78 22.17 -44.48
CA LEU A 117 1.44 20.81 -44.90
C LEU A 117 0.10 20.75 -45.66
N VAL A 118 -0.86 21.61 -45.34
CA VAL A 118 -2.10 21.75 -46.12
C VAL A 118 -1.79 22.22 -47.54
N ALA A 119 -0.86 23.16 -47.70
CA ALA A 119 -0.42 23.64 -49.01
C ALA A 119 0.28 22.54 -49.81
N VAL A 120 1.20 21.80 -49.18
CA VAL A 120 1.89 20.65 -49.82
C VAL A 120 0.87 19.57 -50.23
N ARG A 121 -0.06 19.20 -49.35
CA ARG A 121 -1.12 18.21 -49.68
C ARG A 121 -1.99 18.69 -50.84
N GLN A 122 -2.29 19.99 -50.86
CA GLN A 122 -3.08 20.59 -51.93
C GLN A 122 -2.32 20.56 -53.27
N GLN A 123 -1.01 20.77 -53.24
CA GLN A 123 -0.12 20.67 -54.40
C GLN A 123 -0.04 19.22 -54.92
N VAL A 124 0.20 18.25 -54.03
CA VAL A 124 0.20 16.80 -54.36
C VAL A 124 -1.14 16.41 -55.00
N ARG A 125 -2.26 16.82 -54.39
CA ARG A 125 -3.60 16.51 -54.91
C ARG A 125 -3.84 17.07 -56.30
N ASN A 126 -3.38 18.29 -56.57
CA ASN A 126 -3.58 18.91 -57.87
C ASN A 126 -2.76 18.17 -58.95
N ALA A 127 -1.49 17.88 -58.66
CA ALA A 127 -0.62 17.12 -59.56
C ALA A 127 -1.17 15.71 -59.83
N LEU A 128 -1.65 15.00 -58.80
CA LEU A 128 -2.25 13.67 -58.97
C LEU A 128 -3.55 13.69 -59.78
N ARG A 129 -4.33 14.78 -59.72
CA ARG A 129 -5.54 14.94 -60.56
C ARG A 129 -5.19 15.13 -62.03
N GLU A 130 -4.13 15.87 -62.32
CA GLU A 130 -3.62 16.05 -63.69
C GLU A 130 -3.17 14.69 -64.25
N ILE A 131 -2.37 13.95 -63.50
CA ILE A 131 -1.92 12.59 -63.86
C ILE A 131 -3.11 11.64 -64.05
N ALA A 132 -4.10 11.66 -63.16
CA ALA A 132 -5.28 10.80 -63.29
C ALA A 132 -6.18 11.16 -64.48
N ALA A 133 -6.18 12.43 -64.92
CA ALA A 133 -6.94 12.86 -66.10
C ALA A 133 -6.31 12.36 -67.41
N GLU A 134 -4.98 12.20 -67.44
CA GLU A 134 -4.22 11.68 -68.58
C GLU A 134 -4.23 10.14 -68.67
N HIS A 135 -4.69 9.46 -67.62
CA HIS A 135 -4.62 8.00 -67.49
C HIS A 135 -5.98 7.39 -67.11
N PRO A 136 -6.79 6.97 -68.11
CA PRO A 136 -8.12 6.42 -67.88
C PRO A 136 -8.10 5.17 -66.99
N GLY A 137 -9.00 5.13 -66.00
CA GLY A 137 -9.18 3.99 -65.10
C GLY A 137 -8.53 4.16 -63.72
N ILE A 138 -7.64 5.14 -63.55
CA ILE A 138 -6.99 5.43 -62.27
C ILE A 138 -7.98 6.06 -61.29
N ARG A 139 -7.95 5.59 -60.05
CA ARG A 139 -8.79 6.14 -58.97
C ARG A 139 -7.92 6.81 -57.92
N LEU A 140 -8.28 8.05 -57.59
CA LEU A 140 -7.66 8.78 -56.49
C LEU A 140 -8.52 8.64 -55.24
N GLU A 141 -7.93 8.09 -54.19
CA GLU A 141 -8.53 8.05 -52.85
C GLU A 141 -7.92 9.17 -52.00
N ARG A 142 -8.76 9.94 -51.33
CA ARG A 142 -8.33 11.06 -50.49
C ARG A 142 -8.40 10.64 -49.04
N LYS A 143 -7.29 10.80 -48.33
CA LYS A 143 -7.19 10.63 -46.89
C LYS A 143 -6.81 11.96 -46.23
N PRO A 144 -6.93 12.12 -44.91
CA PRO A 144 -6.66 13.39 -44.24
C PRO A 144 -5.24 13.93 -44.46
N ALA A 145 -4.20 13.10 -44.46
CA ALA A 145 -2.81 13.52 -44.66
C ALA A 145 -2.19 13.04 -45.99
N SER A 146 -2.92 12.28 -46.80
CA SER A 146 -2.36 11.64 -47.99
C SER A 146 -3.35 11.54 -49.15
N VAL A 147 -2.84 11.20 -50.33
CA VAL A 147 -3.63 10.83 -51.50
C VAL A 147 -3.07 9.54 -52.08
N ALA A 148 -3.93 8.53 -52.21
CA ALA A 148 -3.56 7.24 -52.78
C ALA A 148 -4.05 7.11 -54.23
N VAL A 149 -3.21 6.55 -55.07
CA VAL A 149 -3.45 6.32 -56.50
C VAL A 149 -3.61 4.81 -56.71
N HIS A 150 -4.84 4.39 -56.99
CA HIS A 150 -5.19 2.99 -57.25
C HIS A 150 -5.10 2.69 -58.73
N THR A 151 -4.34 1.65 -59.08
CA THR A 151 -4.17 1.15 -60.45
C THR A 151 -4.82 -0.20 -60.68
N ARG A 152 -5.56 -0.72 -59.69
CA ARG A 152 -6.27 -1.99 -59.77
C ARG A 152 -7.32 -2.01 -60.89
N GLY A 153 -7.19 -2.98 -61.80
CA GLY A 153 -8.09 -3.13 -62.96
C GLY A 153 -7.83 -2.13 -64.09
N VAL A 154 -6.73 -1.38 -64.04
CA VAL A 154 -6.24 -0.51 -65.12
C VAL A 154 -5.33 -1.33 -66.03
N ASP A 155 -5.32 -1.00 -67.33
CA ASP A 155 -4.39 -1.61 -68.28
C ASP A 155 -2.94 -1.52 -67.76
N PRO A 156 -2.15 -2.61 -67.77
CA PRO A 156 -0.81 -2.62 -67.17
C PRO A 156 0.14 -1.56 -67.72
N GLN A 157 0.02 -1.18 -69.00
CA GLN A 157 0.86 -0.14 -69.58
C GLN A 157 0.46 1.25 -69.07
N VAL A 158 -0.84 1.50 -68.92
CA VAL A 158 -1.38 2.74 -68.37
C VAL A 158 -1.07 2.86 -66.87
N ALA A 159 -1.19 1.75 -66.13
CA ALA A 159 -0.82 1.67 -64.73
C ALA A 159 0.68 1.96 -64.50
N ALA A 160 1.56 1.37 -65.31
CA ALA A 160 2.99 1.60 -65.24
C ALA A 160 3.36 3.05 -65.56
N ALA A 161 2.80 3.61 -66.64
CA ALA A 161 3.03 5.00 -67.04
C ALA A 161 2.59 6.00 -65.96
N ALA A 162 1.44 5.75 -65.32
CA ALA A 162 0.96 6.60 -64.26
C ALA A 162 1.77 6.50 -62.97
N ILE A 163 2.18 5.29 -62.57
CA ILE A 163 3.06 5.13 -61.41
C ILE A 163 4.40 5.83 -61.66
N GLU A 164 4.93 5.76 -62.88
CA GLU A 164 6.15 6.47 -63.27
C GLU A 164 5.96 7.99 -63.24
N ALA A 165 4.84 8.51 -63.73
CA ALA A 165 4.48 9.92 -63.64
C ALA A 165 4.35 10.41 -62.19
N VAL A 166 3.76 9.59 -61.31
CA VAL A 166 3.67 9.88 -59.86
C VAL A 166 5.08 9.93 -59.24
N ARG A 167 5.94 8.95 -59.55
CA ARG A 167 7.32 8.85 -59.03
C ARG A 167 8.22 10.00 -59.48
N ASN A 168 8.08 10.43 -60.72
CA ASN A 168 8.90 11.51 -61.29
C ASN A 168 8.31 12.90 -61.01
N GLY A 169 7.06 12.99 -60.55
CA GLY A 169 6.37 14.24 -60.24
C GLY A 169 6.12 14.40 -58.74
N PRO A 170 4.85 14.27 -58.28
CA PRO A 170 4.46 14.62 -56.91
C PRO A 170 5.14 13.80 -55.80
N ALA A 171 5.72 12.64 -56.12
CA ALA A 171 6.54 11.88 -55.17
C ALA A 171 7.87 12.55 -54.80
N THR A 172 8.33 13.52 -55.59
CA THR A 172 9.59 14.25 -55.37
C THR A 172 9.42 15.54 -54.58
N PHE A 173 8.18 15.91 -54.23
CA PHE A 173 7.91 17.15 -53.50
C PHE A 173 8.47 17.09 -52.08
N ASP A 174 9.02 18.20 -51.61
CA ASP A 174 9.58 18.30 -50.27
C ASP A 174 8.51 18.09 -49.20
N GLY A 175 8.81 17.26 -48.19
CA GLY A 175 7.84 16.83 -47.17
C GLY A 175 6.85 15.74 -47.62
N VAL A 176 7.01 15.13 -48.80
CA VAL A 176 6.18 14.01 -49.24
C VAL A 176 6.86 12.67 -49.00
N THR A 177 6.19 11.78 -48.27
CA THR A 177 6.59 10.40 -48.04
C THR A 177 5.81 9.47 -48.96
N VAL A 178 6.48 8.52 -49.61
CA VAL A 178 5.89 7.60 -50.58
C VAL A 178 5.78 6.19 -50.00
N THR A 179 4.60 5.61 -50.06
CA THR A 179 4.37 4.21 -49.70
C THR A 179 3.83 3.45 -50.92
N GLN A 180 4.51 2.37 -51.32
CA GLN A 180 4.13 1.56 -52.48
C GLN A 180 3.52 0.23 -52.02
N GLY A 181 2.25 0.01 -52.36
CA GLY A 181 1.55 -1.25 -52.17
C GLY A 181 1.33 -2.01 -53.49
N LYS A 182 0.68 -3.18 -53.40
CA LYS A 182 0.26 -3.97 -54.57
C LYS A 182 -0.89 -3.23 -55.29
N GLU A 183 -0.62 -2.73 -56.50
CA GLU A 183 -1.56 -1.95 -57.32
C GLU A 183 -2.04 -0.61 -56.71
N VAL A 184 -1.26 -0.03 -55.79
CA VAL A 184 -1.50 1.29 -55.20
C VAL A 184 -0.19 2.01 -54.87
N ILE A 185 -0.13 3.32 -55.09
CA ILE A 185 0.95 4.21 -54.61
C ILE A 185 0.35 5.36 -53.81
N GLU A 186 0.83 5.57 -52.59
CA GLU A 186 0.32 6.57 -51.65
C GLU A 186 1.37 7.66 -51.38
N LEU A 187 0.94 8.92 -51.46
CA LEU A 187 1.76 10.10 -51.15
C LEU A 187 1.22 10.80 -49.90
N SER A 188 1.97 10.78 -48.82
CA SER A 188 1.62 11.40 -47.53
C SER A 188 2.45 12.64 -47.25
N VAL A 189 1.85 13.68 -46.67
CA VAL A 189 2.56 14.89 -46.22
C VAL A 189 2.93 14.86 -44.74
N VAL A 190 2.62 13.76 -44.06
CA VAL A 190 3.07 13.51 -42.68
C VAL A 190 3.80 12.17 -42.71
N ALA A 191 5.05 12.16 -42.28
CA ALA A 191 5.81 10.93 -42.07
C ALA A 191 5.13 10.14 -40.93
N THR A 192 4.23 9.24 -41.29
CA THR A 192 3.44 8.43 -40.36
C THR A 192 3.83 6.99 -40.55
N HIS A 193 4.44 6.44 -39.50
CA HIS A 193 4.64 5.01 -39.37
C HIS A 193 4.12 4.60 -37.99
N LYS A 194 3.79 3.32 -37.81
CA LYS A 194 3.19 2.82 -36.58
C LYS A 194 3.99 3.23 -35.32
N GLY A 195 5.33 3.33 -35.41
CA GLY A 195 6.18 3.86 -34.35
C GLY A 195 5.89 5.29 -33.88
N THR A 196 5.71 6.27 -34.78
CA THR A 196 5.37 7.64 -34.36
C THR A 196 3.97 7.71 -33.76
N ALA A 197 3.05 6.86 -34.23
CA ALA A 197 1.71 6.76 -33.65
C ALA A 197 1.75 6.24 -32.20
N VAL A 198 2.59 5.23 -31.93
CA VAL A 198 2.80 4.69 -30.58
C VAL A 198 3.41 5.74 -29.65
N ASP A 199 4.41 6.51 -30.10
CA ASP A 199 5.04 7.57 -29.29
C ASP A 199 4.08 8.71 -28.96
N GLN A 200 3.22 9.08 -29.92
CA GLN A 200 2.17 10.08 -29.70
C GLN A 200 1.17 9.60 -28.66
N LEU A 201 0.66 8.37 -28.79
CA LEU A 201 -0.25 7.77 -27.81
C LEU A 201 0.41 7.71 -26.43
N ARG A 202 1.68 7.28 -26.35
CA ARG A 202 2.45 7.20 -25.10
C ARG A 202 2.50 8.54 -24.40
N THR A 203 2.88 9.59 -25.13
CA THR A 203 3.04 10.94 -24.57
C THR A 203 1.71 11.50 -24.06
N GLN A 204 0.65 11.35 -24.85
CA GLN A 204 -0.67 11.90 -24.53
C GLN A 204 -1.32 11.20 -23.35
N LEU A 205 -1.21 9.87 -23.30
CA LEU A 205 -1.78 9.05 -22.24
C LEU A 205 -0.86 8.99 -21.01
N SER A 206 0.29 9.66 -21.05
CA SER A 206 1.32 9.62 -19.99
C SER A 206 1.70 8.17 -19.62
N ALA A 207 1.78 7.30 -20.64
CA ALA A 207 2.00 5.88 -20.44
C ALA A 207 3.44 5.60 -19.97
N SER A 208 3.56 4.87 -18.86
CA SER A 208 4.83 4.44 -18.27
C SER A 208 5.53 3.38 -19.13
N ALA A 209 4.76 2.47 -19.74
CA ALA A 209 5.27 1.46 -20.66
C ALA A 209 4.26 1.14 -21.77
N VAL A 210 4.77 0.58 -22.86
CA VAL A 210 4.00 0.15 -24.03
C VAL A 210 4.19 -1.35 -24.28
N LEU A 211 3.08 -2.07 -24.40
CA LEU A 211 3.03 -3.37 -25.07
C LEU A 211 2.63 -3.13 -26.53
N PHE A 212 3.47 -3.52 -27.49
CA PHE A 212 3.10 -3.54 -28.91
C PHE A 212 3.09 -4.98 -29.45
N ILE A 213 2.01 -5.34 -30.15
CA ILE A 213 1.86 -6.64 -30.84
C ILE A 213 1.62 -6.39 -32.33
N GLY A 214 2.39 -7.04 -33.19
CA GLY A 214 2.29 -6.91 -34.64
C GLY A 214 2.85 -8.12 -35.39
N ASP A 215 2.61 -8.21 -36.69
CA ASP A 215 2.99 -9.34 -37.55
C ASP A 215 3.72 -8.93 -38.85
N ASP A 216 3.71 -7.67 -39.23
CA ASP A 216 4.20 -7.20 -40.53
C ASP A 216 5.50 -6.38 -40.42
N VAL A 217 6.20 -6.21 -41.53
CA VAL A 217 7.32 -5.27 -41.73
C VAL A 217 6.95 -3.84 -41.32
N THR A 218 5.69 -3.41 -41.49
CA THR A 218 5.28 -2.07 -41.05
C THR A 218 5.32 -1.91 -39.52
N ASP A 219 5.18 -3.00 -38.76
CA ASP A 219 5.26 -3.04 -37.30
C ASP A 219 6.69 -2.91 -36.77
N GLU A 220 7.70 -3.20 -37.59
CA GLU A 220 9.12 -3.06 -37.22
C GLU A 220 9.51 -1.62 -36.88
N ASN A 221 8.72 -0.65 -37.36
CA ASN A 221 8.85 0.75 -36.95
C ASN A 221 8.32 0.98 -35.53
N ALA A 222 7.26 0.28 -35.13
CA ALA A 222 6.75 0.32 -33.76
C ALA A 222 7.71 -0.40 -32.81
N PHE A 223 8.16 -1.61 -33.16
CA PHE A 223 9.16 -2.34 -32.35
C PHE A 223 10.47 -1.56 -32.20
N GLY A 224 10.92 -0.86 -33.24
CA GLY A 224 12.14 -0.04 -33.18
C GLY A 224 12.06 1.18 -32.27
N ASN A 225 10.87 1.65 -31.93
CA ASN A 225 10.65 2.80 -31.04
C ASN A 225 10.38 2.38 -29.59
N LEU A 226 10.16 1.09 -29.32
CA LEU A 226 10.02 0.58 -27.95
C LEU A 226 11.31 0.77 -27.16
N HIS A 227 11.20 1.22 -25.91
CA HIS A 227 12.35 1.50 -25.06
C HIS A 227 12.03 1.32 -23.57
N GLY A 228 13.07 1.07 -22.75
CA GLY A 228 12.90 0.91 -21.31
C GLY A 228 12.09 -0.36 -20.97
N PRO A 229 11.01 -0.29 -20.17
CA PRO A 229 10.21 -1.45 -19.74
C PRO A 229 9.21 -1.97 -20.80
N ASP A 230 9.26 -1.44 -22.03
CA ASP A 230 8.35 -1.79 -23.10
C ASP A 230 8.48 -3.26 -23.54
N LEU A 231 7.40 -3.80 -24.11
CA LEU A 231 7.32 -5.18 -24.57
C LEU A 231 6.85 -5.23 -26.03
N GLY A 232 7.66 -5.82 -26.90
CA GLY A 232 7.31 -6.09 -28.30
C GLY A 232 7.09 -7.57 -28.53
N ILE A 233 5.96 -7.94 -29.14
CA ILE A 233 5.64 -9.32 -29.53
C ILE A 233 5.37 -9.39 -31.04
N LYS A 234 6.24 -10.11 -31.77
CA LYS A 234 6.05 -10.43 -33.20
C LYS A 234 5.22 -11.69 -33.37
N ILE A 235 4.24 -11.66 -34.28
CA ILE A 235 3.49 -12.86 -34.69
C ILE A 235 4.06 -13.41 -36.00
N GLY A 236 4.23 -14.73 -36.09
CA GLY A 236 4.69 -15.41 -37.30
C GLY A 236 6.20 -15.27 -37.58
N PRO A 237 6.69 -15.76 -38.74
CA PRO A 237 8.10 -15.76 -39.11
C PRO A 237 8.61 -14.38 -39.56
N GLY A 238 9.90 -14.29 -39.92
CA GLY A 238 10.56 -13.08 -40.45
C GLY A 238 11.50 -12.40 -39.45
N GLU A 239 12.44 -11.57 -39.94
CA GLU A 239 13.29 -10.75 -39.08
C GLU A 239 12.46 -9.77 -38.27
N THR A 240 12.84 -9.52 -37.00
CA THR A 240 12.11 -8.60 -36.14
C THR A 240 13.00 -7.94 -35.09
N LYS A 241 12.66 -6.71 -34.72
CA LYS A 241 13.18 -5.97 -33.56
C LYS A 241 12.41 -6.26 -32.27
N ALA A 242 11.29 -6.98 -32.34
CA ALA A 242 10.53 -7.38 -31.16
C ALA A 242 11.36 -8.27 -30.23
N GLY A 243 11.21 -8.07 -28.92
CA GLY A 243 11.92 -8.88 -27.92
C GLY A 243 11.39 -10.32 -27.83
N PHE A 244 10.14 -10.57 -28.23
CA PHE A 244 9.50 -11.88 -28.16
C PHE A 244 8.74 -12.20 -29.45
N ARG A 245 8.48 -13.49 -29.65
CA ARG A 245 7.75 -14.01 -30.81
C ARG A 245 6.71 -15.04 -30.39
N VAL A 246 5.56 -15.02 -31.07
CA VAL A 246 4.55 -16.08 -31.04
C VAL A 246 4.27 -16.57 -32.47
N ALA A 247 3.78 -17.80 -32.64
CA ALA A 247 3.62 -18.40 -33.96
C ALA A 247 2.39 -17.87 -34.70
N GLU A 248 1.27 -17.74 -33.98
CA GLU A 248 -0.06 -17.51 -34.57
C GLU A 248 -0.85 -16.44 -33.80
N PRO A 249 -1.82 -15.76 -34.43
CA PRO A 249 -2.67 -14.75 -33.78
C PRO A 249 -3.37 -15.22 -32.50
N ILE A 250 -3.74 -16.51 -32.42
CA ILE A 250 -4.37 -17.08 -31.23
C ILE A 250 -3.43 -17.09 -30.01
N GLU A 251 -2.12 -17.16 -30.21
CA GLU A 251 -1.13 -17.10 -29.12
C GLU A 251 -0.95 -15.67 -28.61
N ALA A 252 -1.05 -14.67 -29.49
CA ALA A 252 -1.12 -13.26 -29.10
C ALA A 252 -2.40 -12.99 -28.28
N ALA A 253 -3.54 -13.58 -28.66
CA ALA A 253 -4.77 -13.51 -27.86
C ALA A 253 -4.58 -14.10 -26.46
N ARG A 254 -3.84 -15.21 -26.32
CA ARG A 254 -3.48 -15.80 -25.02
C ARG A 254 -2.57 -14.87 -24.20
N ALA A 255 -1.63 -14.18 -24.85
CA ALA A 255 -0.77 -13.19 -24.19
C ALA A 255 -1.60 -12.01 -23.64
N LEU A 256 -2.55 -11.50 -24.41
CA LEU A 256 -3.50 -10.47 -23.97
C LEU A 256 -4.40 -10.98 -22.82
N GLY A 257 -4.85 -12.24 -22.86
CA GLY A 257 -5.61 -12.85 -21.77
C GLY A 257 -4.81 -12.96 -20.46
N LEU A 258 -3.55 -13.41 -20.55
CA LEU A 258 -2.64 -13.43 -19.39
C LEU A 258 -2.37 -12.03 -18.84
N LEU A 259 -2.18 -11.05 -19.72
CA LEU A 259 -2.01 -9.65 -19.35
C LEU A 259 -3.23 -9.13 -18.62
N LEU A 260 -4.44 -9.40 -19.12
CA LEU A 260 -5.71 -9.02 -18.50
C LEU A 260 -5.81 -9.58 -17.08
N GLU A 261 -5.64 -10.89 -16.90
CA GLU A 261 -5.71 -11.51 -15.57
C GLU A 261 -4.66 -10.92 -14.62
N THR A 262 -3.42 -10.76 -15.10
CA THR A 262 -2.32 -10.25 -14.27
C THR A 262 -2.53 -8.79 -13.90
N ARG A 263 -2.96 -7.95 -14.85
CA ARG A 263 -3.25 -6.53 -14.66
C ARG A 263 -4.44 -6.35 -13.73
N ARG A 264 -5.51 -7.14 -13.90
CA ARG A 264 -6.70 -7.12 -13.04
C ARG A 264 -6.36 -7.53 -11.61
N HIS A 265 -5.59 -8.60 -11.43
CA HIS A 265 -5.10 -9.00 -10.11
C HIS A 265 -4.26 -7.92 -9.44
N TRP A 266 -3.42 -7.22 -10.22
CA TRP A 266 -2.62 -6.11 -9.71
C TRP A 266 -3.49 -4.89 -9.38
N LEU A 267 -4.46 -4.52 -10.22
CA LEU A 267 -5.31 -3.35 -9.99
C LEU A 267 -6.29 -3.52 -8.85
N PHE A 268 -6.87 -4.71 -8.67
CA PHE A 268 -7.96 -4.95 -7.72
C PHE A 268 -7.57 -5.85 -6.55
N GLY A 269 -6.33 -6.34 -6.51
CA GLY A 269 -5.82 -7.18 -5.43
C GLY A 269 -6.75 -8.36 -5.10
N GLU A 270 -7.32 -9.03 -6.13
CA GLU A 270 -8.37 -10.08 -6.08
C GLU A 270 -8.06 -11.29 -5.14
N ARG A 271 -6.93 -11.29 -4.42
CA ARG A 271 -6.48 -12.32 -3.48
C ARG A 271 -5.86 -11.77 -2.19
N ALA A 272 -6.14 -10.52 -1.82
CA ALA A 272 -5.63 -9.95 -0.58
C ALA A 272 -6.18 -10.73 0.63
N VAL A 273 -5.29 -11.21 1.49
CA VAL A 273 -5.66 -11.83 2.76
C VAL A 273 -6.36 -10.77 3.60
N PRO A 274 -7.55 -11.04 4.19
CA PRO A 274 -8.23 -10.06 5.03
C PRO A 274 -7.32 -9.50 6.13
N ILE A 275 -7.40 -8.19 6.37
CA ILE A 275 -6.45 -7.46 7.23
C ILE A 275 -6.40 -8.11 8.61
N GLU A 276 -7.56 -8.33 9.22
CA GLU A 276 -7.73 -8.91 10.55
C GLU A 276 -7.19 -10.35 10.68
N ARG A 277 -6.90 -11.03 9.57
CA ARG A 277 -6.32 -12.39 9.58
C ARG A 277 -4.79 -12.41 9.61
N HIS A 278 -4.15 -11.25 9.57
CA HIS A 278 -2.69 -11.18 9.73
C HIS A 278 -2.30 -11.27 11.19
N SER A 279 -1.26 -12.05 11.49
CA SER A 279 -0.66 -12.15 12.82
C SER A 279 0.64 -11.35 12.88
N MET A 280 0.86 -10.64 13.98
CA MET A 280 2.06 -9.83 14.23
C MET A 280 3.12 -10.62 15.00
N LEU A 281 4.37 -10.58 14.53
CA LEU A 281 5.58 -10.94 15.27
C LEU A 281 6.23 -9.67 15.80
N ALA A 282 6.75 -9.69 17.02
CA ALA A 282 7.52 -8.57 17.59
C ALA A 282 8.58 -9.07 18.59
N ASN A 283 9.69 -8.34 18.68
CA ASN A 283 10.75 -8.56 19.68
C ASN A 283 11.11 -7.27 20.47
N GLY A 284 10.33 -6.20 20.32
CA GLY A 284 10.61 -4.88 20.90
C GLY A 284 11.52 -3.99 20.04
N ARG A 285 11.97 -4.46 18.88
CA ARG A 285 12.78 -3.67 17.92
C ARG A 285 12.25 -3.74 16.50
N THR A 286 11.81 -4.92 16.10
CA THR A 286 11.32 -5.24 14.77
C THR A 286 9.90 -5.77 14.87
N VAL A 287 9.12 -5.50 13.82
CA VAL A 287 7.78 -6.03 13.64
C VAL A 287 7.68 -6.69 12.26
N ALA A 288 7.00 -7.83 12.19
CA ALA A 288 6.67 -8.52 10.95
C ALA A 288 5.21 -9.00 10.97
N LEU A 289 4.56 -9.11 9.80
CA LEU A 289 3.24 -9.73 9.69
C LEU A 289 3.29 -11.05 8.93
N LEU A 290 2.48 -12.00 9.41
CA LEU A 290 2.25 -13.31 8.83
C LEU A 290 0.82 -13.43 8.33
N THR A 291 0.62 -14.03 7.16
CA THR A 291 -0.70 -14.52 6.73
C THR A 291 -1.06 -15.81 7.48
N PRO A 292 -2.34 -16.24 7.46
CA PRO A 292 -2.76 -17.52 8.03
C PRO A 292 -2.01 -18.75 7.49
N GLU A 293 -1.40 -18.63 6.31
CA GLU A 293 -0.65 -19.68 5.61
C GLU A 293 0.87 -19.60 5.87
N ALA A 294 1.30 -18.94 6.95
CA ALA A 294 2.71 -18.74 7.29
C ALA A 294 3.52 -18.09 6.14
N LYS A 295 2.94 -17.13 5.42
CA LYS A 295 3.71 -16.22 4.57
C LYS A 295 4.05 -14.96 5.37
N VAL A 296 5.32 -14.63 5.49
CA VAL A 296 5.75 -13.30 5.95
C VAL A 296 5.44 -12.32 4.83
N SER A 297 4.37 -11.54 5.00
CA SER A 297 3.87 -10.59 4.00
C SER A 297 4.34 -9.15 4.25
N TRP A 298 4.82 -8.87 5.46
CA TRP A 298 5.30 -7.55 5.86
C TRP A 298 6.53 -7.68 6.76
N LEU A 299 7.61 -6.97 6.41
CA LEU A 299 8.79 -6.78 7.26
C LEU A 299 9.56 -5.56 6.78
N CYS A 300 9.83 -4.64 7.70
CA CYS A 300 10.66 -3.45 7.45
C CYS A 300 12.06 -3.62 8.01
N HIS A 301 13.04 -2.97 7.38
CA HIS A 301 14.45 -3.06 7.75
C HIS A 301 15.10 -1.68 7.62
N PRO A 302 15.93 -1.24 8.60
CA PRO A 302 16.27 -1.93 9.87
C PRO A 302 15.25 -1.75 10.97
N LYS A 303 14.45 -0.70 10.90
CA LYS A 303 13.44 -0.36 11.90
C LYS A 303 12.04 -0.51 11.33
N PRO A 304 11.01 -0.60 12.17
CA PRO A 304 9.62 -0.69 11.73
C PRO A 304 9.18 0.48 10.81
N ASP A 305 9.73 1.67 10.99
CA ASP A 305 9.46 2.86 10.16
C ASP A 305 10.35 2.98 8.90
N SER A 306 11.29 2.05 8.69
CA SER A 306 12.18 2.00 7.53
C SER A 306 11.51 1.37 6.30
N ALA A 307 12.19 1.30 5.16
CA ALA A 307 11.62 0.67 3.98
C ALA A 307 11.39 -0.84 4.16
N ALA A 308 10.38 -1.37 3.46
CA ALA A 308 10.02 -2.78 3.52
C ALA A 308 10.97 -3.65 2.67
N ILE A 309 11.43 -4.77 3.23
CA ILE A 309 12.07 -5.87 2.48
C ILE A 309 11.05 -6.90 2.00
N PHE A 310 9.93 -7.02 2.73
CA PHE A 310 8.75 -7.75 2.31
C PHE A 310 7.56 -6.80 2.36
N ALA A 311 6.97 -6.52 1.20
CA ALA A 311 5.84 -5.62 1.03
C ALA A 311 4.66 -6.31 0.33
N ASP A 312 4.57 -7.65 0.38
CA ASP A 312 3.45 -8.43 -0.18
C ASP A 312 2.08 -7.98 0.33
N LEU A 313 2.01 -7.44 1.55
CA LEU A 313 0.78 -6.85 2.10
C LEU A 313 0.18 -5.76 1.19
N VAL A 314 1.00 -4.83 0.69
CA VAL A 314 0.56 -3.68 -0.14
C VAL A 314 0.95 -3.84 -1.61
N GLY A 315 1.71 -4.88 -1.94
CA GLY A 315 2.26 -5.08 -3.28
C GLY A 315 2.10 -6.47 -3.89
N GLY A 316 1.51 -7.40 -3.15
CA GLY A 316 1.42 -8.82 -3.51
C GLY A 316 2.79 -9.49 -3.64
N SER A 317 2.80 -10.76 -4.05
CA SER A 317 4.03 -11.57 -4.12
C SER A 317 5.24 -10.90 -4.81
N PRO A 318 5.07 -10.08 -5.86
CA PRO A 318 6.16 -9.36 -6.51
C PRO A 318 6.90 -8.35 -5.64
N ALA A 319 6.21 -7.77 -4.64
CA ALA A 319 6.78 -6.81 -3.69
C ALA A 319 7.46 -7.48 -2.50
N GLY A 320 7.66 -8.79 -2.58
CA GLY A 320 8.53 -9.56 -1.71
C GLY A 320 7.83 -10.21 -0.54
N HIS A 321 8.23 -11.44 -0.26
CA HIS A 321 7.66 -12.27 0.79
C HIS A 321 8.62 -13.41 1.18
N PHE A 322 8.31 -14.06 2.30
CA PHE A 322 8.94 -15.32 2.69
C PHE A 322 7.86 -16.35 3.05
N SER A 323 7.64 -17.36 2.20
CA SER A 323 6.58 -18.35 2.39
C SER A 323 7.09 -19.76 2.69
N VAL A 324 6.33 -20.46 3.53
CA VAL A 324 6.50 -21.87 3.83
C VAL A 324 5.12 -22.53 3.76
N ALA A 325 4.98 -23.56 2.93
CA ALA A 325 3.73 -24.29 2.79
C ALA A 325 3.97 -25.77 2.43
N PRO A 326 3.00 -26.67 2.64
CA PRO A 326 3.09 -28.03 2.11
C PRO A 326 3.29 -28.01 0.58
N GLU A 327 4.11 -28.92 0.04
CA GLU A 327 4.43 -28.98 -1.40
C GLU A 327 3.16 -29.09 -2.28
N ARG A 328 2.21 -29.92 -1.86
CA ARG A 328 0.94 -30.15 -2.56
C ARG A 328 -0.13 -29.10 -2.26
N GLY A 329 0.23 -28.03 -1.55
CA GLY A 329 -0.71 -27.07 -1.01
C GLY A 329 -1.59 -27.65 0.10
N GLY A 330 -2.62 -26.90 0.48
CA GLY A 330 -3.56 -27.27 1.52
C GLY A 330 -3.87 -26.10 2.46
N ILE A 331 -5.08 -26.12 3.01
CA ILE A 331 -5.52 -25.12 3.97
C ILE A 331 -4.88 -25.45 5.33
N PRO A 332 -4.32 -24.47 6.06
CA PRO A 332 -3.86 -24.68 7.43
C PRO A 332 -4.99 -25.24 8.32
N LEU A 333 -4.65 -26.17 9.21
CA LEU A 333 -5.53 -26.63 10.29
C LEU A 333 -5.80 -25.53 11.32
N GLY A 334 -4.89 -24.56 11.44
CA GLY A 334 -5.03 -23.40 12.29
C GLY A 334 -3.72 -22.64 12.47
N GLN A 335 -3.84 -21.38 12.88
CA GLN A 335 -2.74 -20.53 13.30
C GLN A 335 -3.08 -19.95 14.67
N ARG A 336 -2.09 -19.90 15.57
CA ARG A 336 -2.26 -19.34 16.91
C ARG A 336 -0.96 -18.76 17.45
N TYR A 337 -1.08 -17.84 18.40
CA TYR A 337 0.03 -17.50 19.27
C TYR A 337 0.31 -18.64 20.25
N ARG A 338 1.59 -18.87 20.55
CA ARG A 338 1.96 -19.61 21.76
C ARG A 338 1.55 -18.75 22.96
N SER A 339 1.03 -19.41 24.00
CA SER A 339 0.41 -18.72 25.13
C SER A 339 1.40 -17.76 25.80
N GLY A 340 0.98 -16.50 25.97
CA GLY A 340 1.79 -15.45 26.61
C GLY A 340 3.00 -14.96 25.80
N THR A 341 3.06 -15.19 24.47
CA THR A 341 4.22 -14.76 23.65
C THR A 341 3.81 -14.03 22.37
N MET A 342 4.82 -13.56 21.62
CA MET A 342 4.71 -13.07 20.24
C MET A 342 5.13 -14.11 19.19
N THR A 343 5.24 -15.39 19.59
CA THR A 343 5.59 -16.52 18.70
C THR A 343 4.32 -17.09 18.08
N VAL A 344 4.33 -17.28 16.77
CA VAL A 344 3.18 -17.79 16.01
C VAL A 344 3.45 -19.23 15.57
N GLU A 345 2.45 -20.09 15.72
CA GLU A 345 2.46 -21.47 15.26
C GLU A 345 1.37 -21.67 14.20
N THR A 346 1.76 -22.11 13.00
CA THR A 346 0.84 -22.47 11.90
C THR A 346 0.94 -23.95 11.59
N ARG A 347 -0.19 -24.66 11.52
CA ARG A 347 -0.23 -26.12 11.40
C ARG A 347 -0.94 -26.60 10.14
N TRP A 348 -0.42 -27.66 9.54
CA TRP A 348 -1.03 -28.50 8.52
C TRP A 348 -0.92 -29.97 8.92
N SER A 349 -1.54 -30.86 8.14
CA SER A 349 -1.26 -32.29 8.27
C SER A 349 0.19 -32.59 7.87
N GLY A 350 1.03 -32.97 8.84
CA GLY A 350 2.43 -33.34 8.62
C GLY A 350 3.44 -32.19 8.54
N LEU A 351 3.01 -30.95 8.85
CA LEU A 351 3.88 -29.77 8.93
C LEU A 351 3.39 -28.83 10.04
N THR A 352 4.30 -28.37 10.89
CA THR A 352 4.11 -27.23 11.80
C THR A 352 5.23 -26.23 11.57
N VAL A 353 4.86 -24.96 11.40
CA VAL A 353 5.78 -23.83 11.27
C VAL A 353 5.68 -23.00 12.53
N THR A 354 6.81 -22.79 13.21
CA THR A 354 6.91 -21.90 14.37
C THR A 354 7.77 -20.70 14.00
N ASP A 355 7.19 -19.51 14.01
CA ASP A 355 7.82 -18.25 13.59
C ASP A 355 7.98 -17.31 14.78
N TRP A 356 9.17 -16.72 14.96
CA TRP A 356 9.40 -15.65 15.93
C TRP A 356 10.55 -14.73 15.51
N LEU A 357 10.58 -13.54 16.09
CA LEU A 357 11.72 -12.63 16.03
C LEU A 357 12.58 -12.84 17.28
N ASP A 358 13.86 -13.12 17.09
CA ASP A 358 14.81 -13.27 18.19
C ASP A 358 15.15 -11.92 18.83
N LYS A 359 15.53 -11.94 20.11
CA LYS A 359 16.15 -10.77 20.74
C LYS A 359 17.63 -10.68 20.31
N PRO A 360 18.15 -9.48 20.00
CA PRO A 360 19.57 -9.31 19.73
C PRO A 360 20.38 -9.79 20.94
N ALA A 361 21.53 -10.42 20.68
CA ALA A 361 22.45 -10.76 21.76
C ALA A 361 22.96 -9.45 22.40
N ARG A 362 22.84 -9.33 23.73
CA ARG A 362 23.64 -8.34 24.45
C ARG A 362 25.08 -8.84 24.41
N GLU A 363 25.88 -8.35 23.48
CA GLU A 363 27.32 -8.49 23.64
C GLU A 363 27.70 -7.75 24.92
N THR A 364 28.31 -8.42 25.88
CA THR A 364 29.01 -7.74 26.99
C THR A 364 30.42 -7.53 26.51
N THR A 365 30.88 -6.29 26.46
CA THR A 365 32.33 -6.05 26.32
C THR A 365 33.06 -6.67 27.52
N PRO A 366 34.33 -7.10 27.39
CA PRO A 366 35.10 -7.69 28.50
C PRO A 366 35.20 -6.82 29.76
N ASP A 367 34.82 -5.54 29.66
CA ASP A 367 34.93 -4.52 30.71
C ASP A 367 33.54 -4.12 31.30
N ASP A 368 32.49 -4.93 31.10
CA ASP A 368 31.11 -4.66 31.54
C ASP A 368 30.54 -3.30 31.07
N SER A 369 31.18 -2.67 30.07
CA SER A 369 30.65 -1.47 29.43
C SER A 369 29.47 -1.88 28.54
N PRO A 370 28.37 -1.11 28.51
CA PRO A 370 27.23 -1.41 27.64
C PRO A 370 27.73 -1.50 26.20
N ALA A 371 27.67 -2.68 25.60
CA ALA A 371 28.05 -2.80 24.20
C ALA A 371 27.13 -1.95 23.34
N VAL A 372 27.66 -1.53 22.19
CA VAL A 372 26.86 -1.00 21.11
C VAL A 372 25.76 -2.03 20.84
N ILE A 373 24.50 -1.65 21.09
CA ILE A 373 23.35 -2.48 20.74
C ILE A 373 23.38 -2.56 19.20
N THR A 374 23.74 -3.72 18.67
CA THR A 374 23.81 -3.92 17.23
C THR A 374 22.42 -3.77 16.59
N GLY A 375 22.36 -3.36 15.33
CA GLY A 375 21.13 -3.25 14.54
C GLY A 375 20.44 -4.60 14.29
N ASP A 376 21.10 -5.69 14.65
CA ASP A 376 20.79 -7.05 14.27
C ASP A 376 19.37 -7.45 14.65
N SER A 377 18.65 -7.90 13.64
CA SER A 377 17.31 -8.45 13.78
C SER A 377 17.26 -9.79 13.06
N THR A 378 16.69 -10.79 13.72
CA THR A 378 16.68 -12.16 13.22
C THR A 378 15.27 -12.72 13.28
N LEU A 379 14.76 -13.12 12.11
CA LEU A 379 13.55 -13.90 11.98
C LEU A 379 13.92 -15.39 11.96
N ILE A 380 13.38 -16.15 12.90
CA ILE A 380 13.54 -17.60 12.95
C ILE A 380 12.24 -18.27 12.53
N ARG A 381 12.37 -19.30 11.70
CA ARG A 381 11.28 -20.18 11.28
C ARG A 381 11.71 -21.62 11.47
N VAL A 382 11.03 -22.34 12.36
CA VAL A 382 11.29 -23.76 12.62
C VAL A 382 10.19 -24.60 12.00
N LEU A 383 10.58 -25.44 11.05
CA LEU A 383 9.71 -26.37 10.33
C LEU A 383 9.82 -27.73 11.00
N THR A 384 8.71 -28.31 11.45
CA THR A 384 8.68 -29.65 12.06
C THR A 384 7.61 -30.52 11.43
N GLY A 385 7.88 -31.82 11.32
CA GLY A 385 6.91 -32.78 10.78
C GLY A 385 7.55 -33.83 9.89
N SER A 386 6.75 -34.41 9.01
CA SER A 386 7.13 -35.53 8.14
C SER A 386 6.73 -35.33 6.68
N GLY A 387 6.12 -34.19 6.34
CA GLY A 387 5.70 -33.88 4.97
C GLY A 387 6.83 -33.27 4.12
N ARG A 388 6.55 -33.15 2.82
CA ARG A 388 7.36 -32.32 1.90
C ARG A 388 6.86 -30.89 1.92
N VAL A 389 7.79 -29.96 2.04
CA VAL A 389 7.54 -28.54 2.26
C VAL A 389 8.13 -27.74 1.12
N ARG A 390 7.37 -26.80 0.58
CA ARG A 390 7.87 -25.79 -0.35
C ARG A 390 8.22 -24.54 0.44
N VAL A 391 9.43 -24.05 0.23
CA VAL A 391 9.93 -22.80 0.78
C VAL A 391 10.22 -21.84 -0.37
N GLU A 392 9.79 -20.59 -0.25
CA GLU A 392 10.05 -19.55 -1.24
C GLU A 392 10.49 -18.27 -0.53
N PHE A 393 11.69 -17.80 -0.85
CA PHE A 393 12.34 -16.62 -0.31
C PHE A 393 12.52 -15.59 -1.43
N ALA A 394 11.78 -14.48 -1.33
CA ALA A 394 11.74 -13.41 -2.34
C ALA A 394 11.93 -12.04 -1.65
N PRO A 395 13.15 -11.69 -1.22
CA PRO A 395 13.44 -10.36 -0.67
C PRO A 395 13.31 -9.28 -1.74
N ARG A 396 12.69 -8.16 -1.39
CA ARG A 396 12.47 -6.99 -2.25
C ARG A 396 12.68 -5.71 -1.43
N PRO A 397 13.94 -5.32 -1.14
CA PRO A 397 14.27 -4.10 -0.42
C PRO A 397 13.67 -2.85 -1.07
N GLU A 398 13.56 -1.77 -0.31
CA GLU A 398 13.02 -0.50 -0.77
C GLU A 398 11.64 -0.64 -1.42
N PHE A 399 10.75 -1.44 -0.82
CA PHE A 399 9.42 -1.74 -1.37
C PHE A 399 9.46 -2.37 -2.77
N GLY A 400 10.54 -3.10 -3.08
CA GLY A 400 10.77 -3.71 -4.38
C GLY A 400 11.30 -2.78 -5.46
N GLN A 401 11.81 -1.59 -5.09
CA GLN A 401 12.44 -0.68 -6.03
C GLN A 401 13.91 -1.01 -6.32
N VAL A 402 14.52 -1.90 -5.52
CA VAL A 402 15.92 -2.28 -5.67
C VAL A 402 16.05 -3.74 -6.11
N ALA A 403 16.81 -3.95 -7.18
CA ALA A 403 17.18 -5.26 -7.68
C ALA A 403 18.05 -6.02 -6.66
N VAL A 404 17.87 -7.33 -6.57
CA VAL A 404 18.61 -8.19 -5.63
C VAL A 404 19.19 -9.41 -6.32
N GLN A 405 20.38 -9.80 -5.86
CA GLN A 405 21.05 -11.05 -6.24
C GLN A 405 21.28 -11.89 -4.99
N MET A 406 21.36 -13.20 -5.16
CA MET A 406 21.61 -14.17 -4.09
C MET A 406 22.86 -14.97 -4.40
N GLN A 407 23.77 -15.00 -3.44
CA GLN A 407 24.97 -15.84 -3.51
C GLN A 407 24.86 -16.97 -2.48
N PRO A 408 25.33 -18.19 -2.82
CA PRO A 408 25.46 -19.26 -1.84
C PRO A 408 26.35 -18.82 -0.67
N LEU A 409 25.88 -19.04 0.56
CA LEU A 409 26.59 -18.76 1.80
C LEU A 409 26.70 -20.07 2.60
N GLY A 410 27.60 -20.98 2.22
CA GLY A 410 27.82 -22.24 2.93
C GLY A 410 26.54 -23.10 3.07
N ASP A 411 25.82 -22.90 4.16
CA ASP A 411 24.54 -23.53 4.52
C ASP A 411 23.32 -22.61 4.29
N GLY A 412 23.43 -21.61 3.43
CA GLY A 412 22.41 -20.58 3.23
C GLY A 412 22.58 -19.71 1.99
N LEU A 413 21.98 -18.52 2.02
CA LEU A 413 22.03 -17.51 0.97
C LEU A 413 22.41 -16.14 1.54
N LEU A 414 23.31 -15.44 0.87
CA LEU A 414 23.60 -14.02 1.09
C LEU A 414 22.87 -13.20 0.04
N VAL A 415 22.08 -12.22 0.47
CA VAL A 415 21.41 -11.26 -0.43
C VAL A 415 22.32 -10.06 -0.66
N LEU A 416 22.53 -9.74 -1.93
CA LEU A 416 23.25 -8.57 -2.40
C LEU A 416 22.28 -7.55 -2.99
N GLY A 417 22.64 -6.28 -2.93
CA GLY A 417 21.81 -5.16 -3.41
C GLY A 417 21.06 -4.41 -2.31
N SER A 418 21.18 -4.83 -1.05
CA SER A 418 20.74 -4.05 0.12
C SER A 418 21.87 -3.19 0.68
N ASN A 419 21.52 -2.08 1.35
CA ASN A 419 22.47 -1.19 2.02
C ASN A 419 23.18 -1.87 3.22
N GLU A 420 22.56 -2.91 3.79
CA GLU A 420 23.08 -3.69 4.92
C GLU A 420 23.06 -5.19 4.58
N PRO A 421 23.94 -6.02 5.18
CA PRO A 421 23.96 -7.46 4.91
C PRO A 421 22.66 -8.14 5.32
N VAL A 422 22.09 -8.91 4.39
CA VAL A 422 20.93 -9.78 4.64
C VAL A 422 21.34 -11.22 4.31
N ALA A 423 21.24 -12.12 5.28
CA ALA A 423 21.65 -13.51 5.14
C ALA A 423 20.54 -14.47 5.61
N LEU A 424 20.25 -15.48 4.81
CA LEU A 424 19.35 -16.57 5.15
C LEU A 424 20.17 -17.83 5.41
N TYR A 425 20.32 -18.23 6.67
CA TYR A 425 20.88 -19.52 7.04
C TYR A 425 19.79 -20.58 6.99
N SER A 426 20.07 -21.69 6.31
CA SER A 426 19.10 -22.74 6.03
C SER A 426 19.80 -24.09 5.88
N PRO A 427 20.42 -24.63 6.95
CA PRO A 427 21.22 -25.83 6.87
C PRO A 427 20.42 -27.03 6.33
N GLY A 428 20.98 -27.69 5.32
CA GLY A 428 20.35 -28.83 4.64
C GLY A 428 19.27 -28.46 3.62
N VAL A 429 19.14 -27.18 3.25
CA VAL A 429 18.20 -26.72 2.22
C VAL A 429 18.96 -26.43 0.91
N GLU A 430 18.56 -27.10 -0.16
CA GLU A 430 19.05 -26.84 -1.51
C GLU A 430 18.14 -25.86 -2.24
N TRP A 431 18.71 -24.76 -2.72
CA TRP A 431 17.97 -23.66 -3.33
C TRP A 431 18.08 -23.66 -4.86
N GLN A 432 16.95 -23.42 -5.51
CA GLN A 432 16.87 -23.04 -6.91
C GLN A 432 16.58 -21.55 -6.99
N VAL A 433 17.58 -20.77 -7.41
CA VAL A 433 17.47 -19.32 -7.58
C VAL A 433 17.05 -19.02 -9.01
N ASN A 434 15.93 -18.33 -9.16
CA ASN A 434 15.45 -17.85 -10.46
C ASN A 434 15.55 -16.32 -10.50
N ASN A 435 16.05 -15.78 -11.60
CA ASN A 435 16.17 -14.35 -11.83
C ASN A 435 15.03 -13.87 -12.71
N ASP A 436 14.27 -12.87 -12.24
CA ASP A 436 13.25 -12.18 -13.03
C ASP A 436 13.61 -10.69 -13.13
N GLY A 437 14.35 -10.31 -14.18
CA GLY A 437 14.65 -8.90 -14.46
C GLY A 437 15.48 -8.20 -13.37
N GLY A 438 16.45 -8.90 -12.77
CA GLY A 438 17.26 -8.40 -11.67
C GLY A 438 16.68 -8.66 -10.28
N TYR A 439 15.53 -9.33 -10.19
CA TYR A 439 14.91 -9.70 -8.92
C TYR A 439 14.98 -11.21 -8.71
N GLU A 440 15.97 -11.65 -7.94
CA GLU A 440 16.13 -13.08 -7.66
C GLU A 440 15.13 -13.61 -6.62
N THR A 441 14.71 -14.85 -6.80
CA THR A 441 13.80 -15.58 -5.92
C THR A 441 14.32 -17.00 -5.72
N ALA A 442 14.57 -17.40 -4.48
CA ALA A 442 15.01 -18.74 -4.14
C ALA A 442 13.82 -19.63 -3.78
N LYS A 443 13.77 -20.82 -4.37
CA LYS A 443 12.76 -21.85 -4.12
C LYS A 443 13.41 -23.15 -3.71
N ALA A 444 12.84 -23.83 -2.73
CA ALA A 444 13.30 -25.14 -2.27
C ALA A 444 12.11 -26.06 -2.01
N ILE A 445 12.33 -27.36 -2.21
CA ILE A 445 11.42 -28.42 -1.75
C ILE A 445 12.20 -29.27 -0.75
N VAL A 446 11.73 -29.29 0.49
CA VAL A 446 12.42 -29.94 1.61
C VAL A 446 11.58 -31.12 2.10
N ASP A 447 12.17 -32.30 2.16
CA ASP A 447 11.56 -33.46 2.80
C ASP A 447 11.94 -33.48 4.28
N LEU A 448 11.00 -33.14 5.15
CA LEU A 448 11.26 -33.08 6.59
C LEU A 448 11.64 -34.44 7.16
N SER A 449 11.09 -35.54 6.62
CA SER A 449 11.42 -36.88 7.11
C SER A 449 12.87 -37.25 6.82
N ALA A 450 13.39 -36.88 5.65
CA ALA A 450 14.79 -37.05 5.28
C ALA A 450 15.72 -36.10 6.05
N ALA A 451 15.24 -34.92 6.44
CA ALA A 451 15.97 -33.92 7.23
C ALA A 451 15.94 -34.17 8.75
N GLY A 452 15.52 -35.35 9.21
CA GLY A 452 15.47 -35.68 10.65
C GLY A 452 14.28 -35.08 11.40
N GLY A 453 13.24 -34.67 10.68
CA GLY A 453 11.96 -34.17 11.21
C GLY A 453 11.92 -32.68 11.52
N GLN A 454 13.03 -31.96 11.36
CA GLN A 454 13.13 -30.53 11.66
C GLN A 454 14.10 -29.78 10.73
N VAL A 455 13.71 -28.58 10.30
CA VAL A 455 14.55 -27.64 9.55
C VAL A 455 14.42 -26.25 10.15
N VAL A 456 15.53 -25.52 10.26
CA VAL A 456 15.56 -24.14 10.77
C VAL A 456 15.92 -23.20 9.62
N LEU A 457 15.13 -22.14 9.47
CA LEU A 457 15.41 -21.02 8.56
C LEU A 457 15.64 -19.78 9.42
N GLU A 458 16.84 -19.21 9.33
CA GLU A 458 17.26 -18.04 10.10
C GLU A 458 17.59 -16.90 9.15
N LEU A 459 16.68 -15.92 9.05
CA LEU A 459 16.86 -14.72 8.25
C LEU A 459 17.40 -13.61 9.14
N ARG A 460 18.64 -13.20 8.88
CA ARG A 460 19.31 -12.08 9.54
C ARG A 460 19.34 -10.87 8.66
N PHE A 461 19.14 -9.72 9.30
CA PHE A 461 19.17 -8.42 8.66
C PHE A 461 19.65 -7.37 9.65
N GLY A 462 20.33 -6.35 9.14
CA GLY A 462 21.01 -5.33 9.94
C GLY A 462 22.20 -5.83 10.75
N THR A 463 22.80 -6.96 10.33
CA THR A 463 23.97 -7.55 11.00
C THR A 463 25.29 -7.17 10.34
N HIS A 464 26.29 -6.89 11.16
CA HIS A 464 27.69 -6.78 10.71
C HIS A 464 28.46 -8.10 10.81
N SER A 465 27.85 -9.13 11.42
CA SER A 465 28.43 -10.45 11.58
C SER A 465 27.65 -11.54 10.84
N LEU A 466 28.37 -12.29 10.02
CA LEU A 466 27.88 -13.49 9.33
C LEU A 466 28.33 -14.78 10.05
N GLU A 467 28.75 -14.71 11.32
CA GLU A 467 29.13 -15.89 12.09
C GLU A 467 27.91 -16.69 12.54
N HIS A 468 27.99 -18.02 12.53
CA HIS A 468 26.90 -18.86 13.05
C HIS A 468 26.59 -18.58 14.53
N HIS A 469 25.31 -18.60 14.87
CA HIS A 469 24.91 -18.48 16.26
C HIS A 469 25.33 -19.73 17.03
N ARG A 470 26.03 -19.55 18.16
CA ARG A 470 26.56 -20.67 18.95
C ARG A 470 25.52 -21.31 19.87
N VAL A 471 24.48 -20.55 20.22
CA VAL A 471 23.39 -21.02 21.10
C VAL A 471 22.41 -21.89 20.31
N PRO A 472 22.04 -23.09 20.80
CA PRO A 472 21.04 -23.95 20.20
C PRO A 472 19.68 -23.28 20.01
N ILE A 473 18.95 -23.68 18.95
CA ILE A 473 17.68 -23.05 18.57
C ILE A 473 16.60 -23.09 19.66
N HIS A 474 16.54 -24.16 20.45
CA HIS A 474 15.56 -24.31 21.53
C HIS A 474 15.81 -23.35 22.70
N GLU A 475 17.09 -23.07 23.01
CA GLU A 475 17.49 -22.07 24.00
C GLU A 475 17.19 -20.66 23.49
N ARG A 476 17.44 -20.38 22.21
CA ARG A 476 17.07 -19.10 21.58
C ARG A 476 15.57 -18.86 21.63
N GLN A 477 14.76 -19.86 21.26
CA GLN A 477 13.31 -19.78 21.37
C GLN A 477 12.86 -19.51 22.81
N ALA A 478 13.44 -20.20 23.79
CA ALA A 478 13.12 -19.96 25.20
C ALA A 478 13.49 -18.52 25.63
N ALA A 479 14.67 -18.04 25.23
CA ALA A 479 15.11 -16.67 25.51
C ALA A 479 14.25 -15.60 24.82
N ALA A 480 13.70 -15.89 23.65
CA ALA A 480 12.75 -15.02 22.96
C ALA A 480 11.35 -15.05 23.62
N GLU A 481 10.88 -16.21 24.09
CA GLU A 481 9.53 -16.39 24.66
C GLU A 481 9.41 -15.98 26.13
N GLN A 482 10.43 -16.26 26.95
CA GLN A 482 10.33 -16.14 28.41
C GLN A 482 10.05 -14.70 28.89
N PRO A 483 10.72 -13.65 28.35
CA PRO A 483 10.43 -12.28 28.78
C PRO A 483 8.98 -11.86 28.53
N TRP A 484 8.37 -12.33 27.44
CA TRP A 484 6.95 -12.06 27.16
C TRP A 484 6.03 -12.73 28.18
N LYS A 485 6.33 -14.00 28.53
CA LYS A 485 5.53 -14.75 29.52
C LYS A 485 5.62 -14.10 30.90
N ASP A 486 6.83 -13.75 31.31
CA ASP A 486 7.09 -13.10 32.61
C ASP A 486 6.39 -11.74 32.67
N TRP A 487 6.45 -10.97 31.58
CA TRP A 487 5.78 -9.68 31.48
C TRP A 487 4.24 -9.80 31.54
N VAL A 488 3.62 -10.71 30.78
CA VAL A 488 2.16 -10.91 30.88
C VAL A 488 1.75 -11.38 32.28
N ALA A 489 2.56 -12.22 32.92
CA ALA A 489 2.29 -12.73 34.26
C ALA A 489 2.32 -11.64 35.34
N SER A 490 3.01 -10.51 35.10
CA SER A 490 3.04 -9.38 36.04
C SER A 490 1.84 -8.44 35.90
N LEU A 491 1.07 -8.54 34.81
CA LEU A 491 -0.06 -7.65 34.54
C LEU A 491 -1.28 -7.95 35.42
N ARG A 492 -2.00 -6.89 35.77
CA ARG A 492 -3.31 -6.93 36.44
C ARG A 492 -4.43 -7.00 35.40
N LEU A 493 -4.68 -8.21 34.90
CA LEU A 493 -5.71 -8.44 33.88
C LEU A 493 -7.13 -8.49 34.51
N PRO A 494 -8.15 -7.86 33.87
CA PRO A 494 -9.55 -7.98 34.28
C PRO A 494 -10.09 -9.40 34.05
N SER A 495 -11.21 -9.75 34.71
CA SER A 495 -11.90 -11.00 34.44
C SER A 495 -12.66 -10.97 33.11
N THR A 496 -13.22 -9.81 32.78
CA THR A 496 -13.88 -9.54 31.49
C THR A 496 -12.89 -9.68 30.33
N SER A 497 -13.19 -10.58 29.38
CA SER A 497 -12.38 -10.81 28.17
C SER A 497 -10.87 -11.01 28.42
N ARG A 498 -10.50 -11.62 29.55
CA ARG A 498 -9.12 -11.70 30.06
C ARG A 498 -8.06 -12.07 29.01
N ASP A 499 -8.31 -13.12 28.23
CA ASP A 499 -7.34 -13.62 27.23
C ASP A 499 -7.14 -12.63 26.09
N LEU A 500 -8.21 -11.96 25.67
CA LEU A 500 -8.15 -10.93 24.62
C LEU A 500 -7.49 -9.65 25.15
N VAL A 501 -7.71 -9.27 26.41
CA VAL A 501 -6.96 -8.18 27.06
C VAL A 501 -5.47 -8.51 27.13
N ALA A 502 -5.09 -9.73 27.52
CA ALA A 502 -3.70 -10.16 27.54
C ALA A 502 -3.07 -10.11 26.14
N ARG A 503 -3.83 -10.48 25.10
CA ARG A 503 -3.37 -10.39 23.71
C ARG A 503 -3.22 -8.95 23.26
N SER A 504 -4.19 -8.09 23.52
CA SER A 504 -4.09 -6.66 23.25
C SER A 504 -2.91 -6.01 23.96
N ALA A 505 -2.66 -6.34 25.22
CA ALA A 505 -1.52 -5.83 25.98
C ALA A 505 -0.19 -6.25 25.33
N LEU A 506 -0.05 -7.51 24.92
CA LEU A 506 1.12 -7.99 24.18
C LEU A 506 1.30 -7.30 22.83
N THR A 507 0.21 -7.05 22.11
CA THR A 507 0.24 -6.29 20.86
C THR A 507 0.74 -4.86 21.08
N LEU A 508 0.20 -4.15 22.07
CA LEU A 508 0.64 -2.80 22.42
C LEU A 508 2.13 -2.78 22.83
N ARG A 509 2.56 -3.73 23.68
CA ARG A 509 3.97 -3.87 24.05
C ARG A 509 4.85 -4.21 22.85
N GLY A 510 4.35 -4.99 21.89
CA GLY A 510 5.03 -5.28 20.63
C GLY A 510 5.23 -4.04 19.73
N LEU A 511 4.39 -3.01 19.88
CA LEU A 511 4.52 -1.71 19.22
C LEU A 511 5.41 -0.73 19.99
N CYS A 512 5.84 -1.05 21.22
CA CYS A 512 6.84 -0.27 21.95
C CYS A 512 8.23 -0.61 21.42
N HIS A 513 8.95 0.40 20.93
CA HIS A 513 10.33 0.26 20.51
C HIS A 513 11.25 0.34 21.73
N GLU A 514 11.70 -0.81 22.25
CA GLU A 514 12.48 -0.97 23.49
C GLU A 514 13.76 -0.12 23.51
N THR A 515 14.33 0.20 22.34
CA THR A 515 15.62 0.89 22.25
C THR A 515 15.51 2.40 22.40
N THR A 516 14.46 3.01 21.83
CA THR A 516 14.27 4.47 21.87
C THR A 516 13.22 4.88 22.90
N GLY A 517 12.28 4.00 23.23
CA GLY A 517 11.11 4.32 24.06
C GLY A 517 9.92 4.84 23.27
N SER A 518 10.06 5.10 21.96
CA SER A 518 8.93 5.48 21.10
C SER A 518 7.91 4.34 20.96
N ILE A 519 6.66 4.68 20.64
CA ILE A 519 5.59 3.69 20.46
C ILE A 519 4.95 3.93 19.10
N LEU A 520 4.86 2.89 18.27
CA LEU A 520 4.23 2.96 16.96
C LEU A 520 2.70 3.10 17.06
N ALA A 521 2.08 3.89 16.17
CA ALA A 521 0.62 3.95 16.05
C ALA A 521 0.04 2.64 15.46
N ALA A 522 0.73 2.04 14.48
CA ALA A 522 0.44 0.71 13.96
C ALA A 522 1.70 0.04 13.36
N ALA A 523 1.62 -1.25 13.09
CA ALA A 523 2.72 -2.00 12.47
C ALA A 523 2.88 -1.75 10.94
N THR A 524 1.88 -1.17 10.29
CA THR A 524 1.75 -1.13 8.83
C THR A 524 1.60 0.29 8.28
N THR A 525 1.76 0.39 6.97
CA THR A 525 1.41 1.56 6.17
C THR A 525 0.32 1.20 5.16
N SER A 526 -0.44 2.22 4.75
CA SER A 526 -1.23 2.26 3.53
C SER A 526 -2.24 1.15 3.39
N LEU A 527 -2.77 0.67 4.51
CA LEU A 527 -3.98 -0.12 4.50
C LEU A 527 -5.21 0.81 4.40
N PRO A 528 -6.24 0.40 3.64
CA PRO A 528 -7.31 1.30 3.26
C PRO A 528 -8.37 1.52 4.32
N GLU A 529 -8.79 2.77 4.50
CA GLU A 529 -10.06 3.12 5.17
C GLU A 529 -11.29 2.76 4.30
N GLU A 530 -11.11 2.55 2.99
CA GLU A 530 -12.11 2.04 2.05
C GLU A 530 -11.43 1.18 0.97
N LEU A 531 -11.92 -0.04 0.72
CA LEU A 531 -11.35 -0.93 -0.30
C LEU A 531 -11.45 -0.32 -1.69
N GLY A 532 -10.32 -0.28 -2.42
CA GLY A 532 -10.19 0.45 -3.69
C GLY A 532 -10.08 1.98 -3.55
N GLY A 533 -10.22 2.52 -2.33
CA GLY A 533 -10.20 3.95 -2.04
C GLY A 533 -8.80 4.58 -1.94
N VAL A 534 -8.80 5.90 -1.72
CA VAL A 534 -7.58 6.74 -1.70
C VAL A 534 -7.04 7.08 -0.31
N ARG A 535 -7.78 6.66 0.72
CA ARG A 535 -7.53 6.95 2.13
C ARG A 535 -6.64 5.83 2.71
N ASN A 536 -5.34 5.94 2.46
CA ASN A 536 -4.34 4.93 2.82
C ASN A 536 -3.11 5.66 3.39
N TRP A 537 -2.80 5.49 4.68
CA TRP A 537 -1.83 6.32 5.41
C TRP A 537 -0.72 5.50 6.05
N ASP A 538 0.47 6.08 6.23
CA ASP A 538 1.58 5.42 6.93
C ASP A 538 1.51 5.66 8.43
N TYR A 539 1.27 4.59 9.21
CA TYR A 539 1.07 4.64 10.67
C TYR A 539 2.24 4.06 11.46
N ARG A 540 3.38 3.81 10.82
CA ARG A 540 4.56 3.18 11.46
C ARG A 540 5.37 4.13 12.34
N TYR A 541 4.93 5.37 12.45
CA TYR A 541 5.57 6.43 13.20
C TYR A 541 5.01 6.55 14.62
N CYS A 542 5.66 7.37 15.44
CA CYS A 542 5.25 7.66 16.80
C CYS A 542 4.40 8.94 16.84
N TRP A 543 3.08 8.79 16.78
CA TRP A 543 2.16 9.88 17.15
C TRP A 543 2.19 10.08 18.65
N LEU A 544 2.40 11.32 19.10
CA LEU A 544 2.51 11.64 20.52
C LEU A 544 1.26 11.23 21.31
N ARG A 545 0.09 11.49 20.72
CA ARG A 545 -1.22 11.12 21.28
C ARG A 545 -1.35 9.59 21.39
N ASP A 546 -1.14 8.88 20.30
CA ASP A 546 -1.29 7.42 20.22
C ASP A 546 -0.35 6.70 21.17
N ALA A 547 0.90 7.15 21.22
CA ALA A 547 1.91 6.63 22.13
C ALA A 547 1.54 6.88 23.60
N ALA A 548 1.10 8.10 23.94
CA ALA A 548 0.70 8.43 25.30
C ALA A 548 -0.51 7.60 25.77
N LEU A 549 -1.53 7.44 24.91
CA LEU A 549 -2.70 6.61 25.20
C LEU A 549 -2.34 5.12 25.30
N THR A 550 -1.42 4.65 24.48
CA THR A 550 -0.92 3.26 24.53
C THR A 550 -0.20 3.00 25.85
N ALA A 551 0.75 3.86 26.21
CA ALA A 551 1.46 3.76 27.48
C ALA A 551 0.50 3.85 28.66
N ARG A 552 -0.53 4.72 28.59
CA ARG A 552 -1.55 4.86 29.63
C ARG A 552 -2.33 3.57 29.85
N ALA A 553 -2.74 2.89 28.77
CA ALA A 553 -3.42 1.61 28.86
C ALA A 553 -2.55 0.51 29.50
N LEU A 554 -1.24 0.52 29.25
CA LEU A 554 -0.30 -0.41 29.90
C LEU A 554 -0.11 -0.08 31.40
N VAL A 555 -0.08 1.20 31.76
CA VAL A 555 -0.04 1.66 33.17
C VAL A 555 -1.31 1.21 33.92
N ASP A 556 -2.48 1.32 33.30
CA ASP A 556 -3.75 0.84 33.88
C ASP A 556 -3.69 -0.68 34.17
N LEU A 557 -2.93 -1.46 33.39
CA LEU A 557 -2.65 -2.88 33.63
C LEU A 557 -1.50 -3.14 34.61
N GLY A 558 -0.80 -2.10 35.08
CA GLY A 558 0.30 -2.19 36.05
C GLY A 558 1.71 -2.22 35.46
N SER A 559 1.87 -1.98 34.16
CA SER A 559 3.18 -1.87 33.52
C SER A 559 3.57 -0.40 33.34
N ILE A 560 4.59 0.06 34.08
CA ILE A 560 5.04 1.46 34.07
C ILE A 560 6.31 1.69 33.25
N GLU A 561 7.09 0.64 32.95
CA GLU A 561 8.41 0.78 32.31
C GLU A 561 8.32 1.37 30.89
N GLU A 562 7.29 0.98 30.14
CA GLU A 562 7.00 1.48 28.80
C GLU A 562 6.69 2.98 28.82
N ALA A 563 5.89 3.41 29.79
CA ALA A 563 5.53 4.80 29.96
C ALA A 563 6.75 5.65 30.33
N GLU A 564 7.58 5.18 31.27
CA GLU A 564 8.81 5.89 31.64
C GLU A 564 9.79 6.00 30.46
N ALA A 565 9.90 4.95 29.62
CA ALA A 565 10.72 5.00 28.41
C ALA A 565 10.19 6.00 27.39
N PHE A 566 8.87 6.03 27.17
CA PHE A 566 8.24 6.98 26.27
C PHE A 566 8.37 8.43 26.77
N LEU A 567 8.19 8.70 28.06
CA LEU A 567 8.32 10.04 28.62
C LEU A 567 9.75 10.60 28.48
N ARG A 568 10.78 9.76 28.66
CA ARG A 568 12.17 10.14 28.35
C ARG A 568 12.38 10.46 26.87
N TRP A 569 11.73 9.71 25.97
CA TRP A 569 11.78 9.97 24.54
C TRP A 569 11.08 11.29 24.18
N VAL A 570 9.93 11.60 24.81
CA VAL A 570 9.21 12.88 24.65
C VAL A 570 10.07 14.05 25.13
N ASP A 571 10.72 13.93 26.28
CA ASP A 571 11.65 14.94 26.80
C ASP A 571 12.77 15.23 25.79
N GLY A 572 13.36 14.20 25.17
CA GLY A 572 14.33 14.36 24.08
C GLY A 572 13.76 15.06 22.84
N CYS A 573 12.49 14.85 22.50
CA CYS A 573 11.83 15.60 21.43
C CYS A 573 11.64 17.07 21.79
N ILE A 574 11.28 17.37 23.04
CA ILE A 574 11.15 18.75 23.55
C ILE A 574 12.52 19.45 23.52
N GLU A 575 13.60 18.81 23.94
CA GLU A 575 14.94 19.39 23.90
C GLU A 575 15.33 19.85 22.49
N ARG A 576 14.98 19.07 21.45
CA ARG A 576 15.24 19.43 20.05
C ARG A 576 14.46 20.65 19.55
N THR A 577 13.37 21.03 20.23
CA THR A 577 12.67 22.29 19.92
C THR A 577 13.43 23.55 20.38
N GLY A 578 14.53 23.38 21.12
CA GLY A 578 15.32 24.50 21.66
C GLY A 578 14.63 25.24 22.82
N GLY A 579 13.81 24.54 23.62
CA GLY A 579 13.05 25.13 24.72
C GLY A 579 11.71 25.75 24.30
N HIS A 580 11.14 25.28 23.19
CA HIS A 580 9.87 25.74 22.62
C HIS A 580 8.87 24.58 22.51
N PRO A 581 8.32 24.09 23.63
CA PRO A 581 7.44 22.92 23.63
C PRO A 581 6.17 23.12 22.78
N GLU A 582 5.76 24.38 22.53
CA GLU A 582 4.65 24.72 21.64
C GLU A 582 4.89 24.42 20.15
N ARG A 583 6.12 24.01 19.81
CA ARG A 583 6.56 23.60 18.46
C ARG A 583 6.66 22.08 18.30
N LEU A 584 6.21 21.30 19.28
CA LEU A 584 6.11 19.86 19.10
C LEU A 584 5.23 19.54 17.89
N HIS A 585 5.71 18.61 17.06
CA HIS A 585 4.96 18.07 15.94
C HIS A 585 4.02 16.96 16.43
N PRO A 586 2.94 16.65 15.71
CA PRO A 586 2.01 15.60 16.12
C PRO A 586 2.65 14.22 16.18
N LEU A 587 3.63 13.98 15.30
CA LEU A 587 4.32 12.70 15.15
C LEU A 587 5.80 12.87 14.80
N TYR A 588 6.56 11.81 15.08
CA TYR A 588 7.99 11.73 14.78
C TYR A 588 8.36 10.33 14.28
N THR A 589 9.53 10.22 13.65
CA THR A 589 10.21 8.94 13.42
C THR A 589 10.50 8.23 14.76
N ILE A 590 10.83 6.94 14.72
CA ILE A 590 11.13 6.14 15.93
C ILE A 590 12.27 6.75 16.77
N ASP A 591 13.21 7.45 16.13
CA ASP A 591 14.34 8.10 16.79
C ASP A 591 14.02 9.53 17.32
N GLY A 592 12.80 10.02 17.08
CA GLY A 592 12.34 11.34 17.52
C GLY A 592 12.77 12.49 16.60
N TYR A 593 13.01 12.20 15.32
CA TYR A 593 13.23 13.22 14.28
C TYR A 593 11.93 13.52 13.52
N GLU A 594 11.81 14.74 13.01
CA GLU A 594 10.73 15.12 12.10
C GLU A 594 10.71 14.24 10.85
N LEU A 595 9.51 14.00 10.32
CA LEU A 595 9.36 13.24 9.08
C LEU A 595 9.75 14.08 7.86
N GLY A 596 10.26 13.41 6.83
CA GLY A 596 10.37 13.99 5.50
C GLY A 596 9.00 14.21 4.84
N ALA A 597 9.02 14.73 3.61
CA ALA A 597 7.81 14.88 2.82
C ALA A 597 7.15 13.51 2.55
N GLU A 598 5.82 13.47 2.58
CA GLU A 598 5.05 12.30 2.17
C GLU A 598 5.35 11.97 0.71
N ALA A 599 5.58 10.69 0.43
CA ALA A 599 5.88 10.17 -0.90
C ALA A 599 4.89 9.06 -1.27
N VAL A 600 4.62 8.93 -2.57
CA VAL A 600 3.80 7.86 -3.13
C VAL A 600 4.68 6.84 -3.85
N ILE A 601 4.42 5.56 -3.62
CA ILE A 601 5.07 4.44 -4.31
C ILE A 601 4.13 3.90 -5.39
N ASP A 602 4.11 4.55 -6.56
CA ASP A 602 3.18 4.25 -7.67
C ASP A 602 3.37 2.86 -8.29
N THR A 603 4.53 2.24 -8.07
CA THR A 603 4.82 0.87 -8.55
C THR A 603 4.07 -0.19 -7.75
N LEU A 604 3.61 0.15 -6.54
CA LEU A 604 2.86 -0.77 -5.70
C LEU A 604 1.36 -0.69 -6.00
N PRO A 605 0.68 -1.84 -6.16
CA PRO A 605 -0.74 -1.88 -6.42
C PRO A 605 -1.64 -1.42 -5.29
N GLY A 606 -1.13 -1.38 -4.06
CA GLY A 606 -1.93 -1.16 -2.88
C GLY A 606 -2.63 -2.43 -2.39
N TYR A 607 -2.99 -2.44 -1.12
CA TYR A 607 -3.76 -3.54 -0.53
C TYR A 607 -5.14 -3.62 -1.19
N ALA A 608 -5.51 -4.80 -1.72
CA ALA A 608 -6.79 -5.00 -2.42
C ALA A 608 -7.06 -3.96 -3.54
N GLY A 609 -6.00 -3.41 -4.15
CA GLY A 609 -6.13 -2.37 -5.18
C GLY A 609 -6.31 -0.93 -4.66
N SER A 610 -6.29 -0.71 -3.34
CA SER A 610 -6.42 0.62 -2.74
C SER A 610 -5.16 1.46 -2.91
N ARG A 611 -5.27 2.60 -3.62
CA ARG A 611 -4.14 3.46 -3.99
C ARG A 611 -4.38 4.91 -3.66
N PRO A 612 -3.35 5.70 -3.34
CA PRO A 612 -1.92 5.37 -3.44
C PRO A 612 -1.37 4.60 -2.24
N VAL A 613 -0.21 3.97 -2.39
CA VAL A 613 0.64 3.55 -1.26
C VAL A 613 1.54 4.72 -0.87
N ARG A 614 1.45 5.15 0.39
CA ARG A 614 2.17 6.29 0.95
C ARG A 614 3.28 5.85 1.90
N VAL A 615 4.35 6.63 1.92
CA VAL A 615 5.38 6.59 2.96
C VAL A 615 5.56 8.01 3.49
N GLY A 616 5.69 8.13 4.81
CA GLY A 616 5.53 9.42 5.49
C GLY A 616 4.07 9.77 5.73
N ASN A 617 3.84 10.92 6.36
CA ASN A 617 2.49 11.41 6.61
C ASN A 617 2.48 12.96 6.66
N LEU A 618 1.60 13.57 5.87
CA LEU A 618 1.45 15.03 5.79
C LEU A 618 0.96 15.69 7.09
N ALA A 619 0.40 14.94 8.04
CA ALA A 619 0.04 15.44 9.37
C ALA A 619 1.24 16.03 10.12
N ASN A 620 2.47 15.70 9.73
CA ASN A 620 3.70 16.26 10.29
C ASN A 620 3.75 17.80 10.23
N HIS A 621 3.01 18.42 9.30
CA HIS A 621 2.96 19.88 9.14
C HIS A 621 1.72 20.52 9.76
N GLN A 622 0.84 19.74 10.38
CA GLN A 622 -0.38 20.24 11.01
C GLN A 622 -0.11 20.69 12.44
N LEU A 623 -0.74 21.80 12.82
CA LEU A 623 -0.91 22.13 14.23
C LEU A 623 -2.01 21.25 14.83
N GLN A 624 -1.66 20.46 15.84
CA GLN A 624 -2.59 19.69 16.67
C GLN A 624 -2.36 20.05 18.13
N LEU A 625 -3.31 20.76 18.74
CA LEU A 625 -3.17 21.23 20.12
C LEU A 625 -3.51 20.14 21.16
N ASP A 626 -4.12 19.06 20.71
CA ASP A 626 -4.63 18.02 21.58
C ASP A 626 -3.53 17.11 22.16
N VAL A 627 -2.35 17.06 21.51
CA VAL A 627 -1.24 16.17 21.86
C VAL A 627 -0.75 16.30 23.30
N PHE A 628 -0.90 17.49 23.91
CA PHE A 628 -0.42 17.77 25.26
C PHE A 628 -1.24 17.06 26.35
N GLY A 629 -2.55 16.91 26.12
CA GLY A 629 -3.49 16.35 27.11
C GLY A 629 -3.15 14.89 27.47
N PRO A 630 -3.07 13.97 26.48
CA PRO A 630 -2.70 12.58 26.71
C PRO A 630 -1.35 12.40 27.40
N ILE A 631 -0.35 13.25 27.10
CA ILE A 631 0.97 13.19 27.76
C ILE A 631 0.84 13.56 29.24
N ALA A 632 0.11 14.63 29.56
CA ALA A 632 -0.10 15.05 30.94
C ALA A 632 -0.92 14.00 31.73
N ASP A 633 -1.91 13.36 31.10
CA ASP A 633 -2.69 12.28 31.69
C ASP A 633 -1.84 11.02 31.95
N LEU A 634 -0.91 10.70 31.04
CA LEU A 634 0.06 9.63 31.26
C LEU A 634 0.97 9.92 32.47
N ILE A 635 1.51 11.13 32.57
CA ILE A 635 2.38 11.52 33.70
C ILE A 635 1.61 11.40 35.01
N ALA A 636 0.36 11.86 35.06
CA ALA A 636 -0.50 11.70 36.22
C ALA A 636 -0.70 10.23 36.59
N ALA A 637 -0.97 9.37 35.62
CA ALA A 637 -1.16 7.94 35.86
C ALA A 637 0.11 7.23 36.36
N VAL A 638 1.28 7.56 35.78
CA VAL A 638 2.57 7.02 36.22
C VAL A 638 2.89 7.49 37.64
N ALA A 639 2.68 8.78 37.93
CA ALA A 639 2.90 9.34 39.25
C ALA A 639 1.99 8.69 40.30
N ASP A 640 0.70 8.51 40.00
CA ASP A 640 -0.27 7.84 40.87
C ASP A 640 0.12 6.37 41.11
N ALA A 641 0.53 5.65 40.07
CA ALA A 641 0.93 4.25 40.18
C ALA A 641 2.22 4.06 41.00
N ARG A 642 3.16 5.01 40.89
CA ARG A 642 4.46 4.97 41.59
C ARG A 642 4.42 5.63 42.98
N GLY A 643 3.46 6.52 43.23
CA GLY A 643 3.35 7.33 44.44
C GLY A 643 4.29 8.54 44.48
N SER A 644 4.86 8.93 43.34
CA SER A 644 5.73 10.11 43.21
C SER A 644 5.92 10.51 41.74
N VAL A 645 6.23 11.79 41.50
CA VAL A 645 6.66 12.31 40.18
C VAL A 645 8.18 12.51 40.16
N ARG A 646 8.86 12.18 39.06
CA ARG A 646 10.31 12.44 38.89
C ARG A 646 10.54 13.84 38.33
N ASP A 647 11.76 14.37 38.51
CA ASP A 647 12.10 15.73 38.07
C ASP A 647 12.01 15.92 36.54
N ASP A 648 12.40 14.90 35.76
CA ASP A 648 12.31 14.89 34.30
C ASP A 648 10.85 14.87 33.83
N GLU A 649 10.01 14.02 34.44
CA GLU A 649 8.58 13.97 34.16
C GLU A 649 7.85 15.27 34.57
N TRP A 650 8.24 15.86 35.70
CA TRP A 650 7.73 17.15 36.14
C TRP A 650 8.08 18.25 35.13
N ARG A 651 9.32 18.26 34.63
CA ARG A 651 9.74 19.17 33.55
C ARG A 651 8.90 18.98 32.29
N VAL A 652 8.66 17.75 31.85
CA VAL A 652 7.78 17.48 30.69
C VAL A 652 6.39 18.04 30.94
N LEU A 653 5.81 17.81 32.12
CA LEU A 653 4.49 18.31 32.50
C LEU A 653 4.42 19.85 32.50
N GLU A 654 5.42 20.53 33.06
CA GLU A 654 5.54 21.99 33.00
C GLU A 654 5.62 22.50 31.57
N ASN A 655 6.38 21.83 30.70
CA ASN A 655 6.46 22.14 29.28
C ASN A 655 5.11 21.97 28.56
N MET A 656 4.31 20.95 28.92
CA MET A 656 2.97 20.77 28.35
C MET A 656 2.04 21.92 28.74
N VAL A 657 2.05 22.34 30.02
CA VAL A 657 1.24 23.48 30.49
C VAL A 657 1.69 24.78 29.83
N GLU A 658 3.00 24.99 29.67
CA GLU A 658 3.54 26.16 28.99
C GLU A 658 3.14 26.21 27.50
N ALA A 659 3.19 25.08 26.80
CA ALA A 659 2.73 24.98 25.41
C ALA A 659 1.24 25.34 25.28
N VAL A 660 0.40 24.79 26.16
CA VAL A 660 -1.03 25.13 26.24
C VAL A 660 -1.21 26.62 26.51
N ARG A 661 -0.55 27.18 27.52
CA ARG A 661 -0.64 28.61 27.87
C ARG A 661 -0.35 29.52 26.68
N ARG A 662 0.64 29.14 25.84
CA ARG A 662 1.05 29.90 24.66
C ARG A 662 0.06 29.83 23.50
N ARG A 663 -0.63 28.71 23.30
CA ARG A 663 -1.32 28.44 22.01
C ARG A 663 -2.77 28.01 22.08
N TRP A 664 -3.33 27.75 23.27
CA TRP A 664 -4.69 27.21 23.39
C TRP A 664 -5.78 28.07 22.71
N HIS A 665 -5.53 29.36 22.53
CA HIS A 665 -6.45 30.31 21.90
C HIS A 665 -6.42 30.27 20.35
N GLU A 666 -5.50 29.54 19.73
CA GLU A 666 -5.39 29.41 18.28
C GLU A 666 -6.33 28.32 17.73
N PRO A 667 -6.86 28.41 16.49
CA PRO A 667 -7.47 27.28 15.82
C PRO A 667 -6.43 26.23 15.41
N ASP A 668 -6.81 24.96 15.30
CA ASP A 668 -5.94 23.83 14.95
C ASP A 668 -6.64 22.85 13.97
N HIS A 669 -6.00 21.74 13.62
CA HIS A 669 -6.55 20.76 12.65
C HIS A 669 -7.34 19.61 13.30
N GLY A 670 -7.54 19.67 14.62
CA GLY A 670 -8.20 18.59 15.36
C GLY A 670 -7.42 17.29 15.35
N ILE A 671 -8.09 16.20 15.73
CA ILE A 671 -7.50 14.87 15.89
C ILE A 671 -7.45 14.05 14.58
N TRP A 672 -8.33 14.34 13.62
CA TRP A 672 -8.56 13.50 12.43
C TRP A 672 -7.85 13.91 11.15
N GLU A 673 -6.94 14.89 11.23
CA GLU A 673 -6.04 15.24 10.13
C GLU A 673 -6.75 15.68 8.84
N ALA A 674 -7.99 16.19 8.96
CA ALA A 674 -8.83 16.62 7.84
C ALA A 674 -8.11 17.63 6.91
N ARG A 675 -8.42 17.60 5.62
CA ARG A 675 -7.81 18.46 4.59
C ARG A 675 -8.54 19.80 4.48
N LEU A 676 -8.84 20.39 5.64
CA LEU A 676 -9.59 21.64 5.79
C LEU A 676 -8.78 22.71 6.54
N PRO A 677 -9.16 24.00 6.44
CA PRO A 677 -8.56 25.05 7.26
C PRO A 677 -8.73 24.79 8.77
N PRO A 678 -7.78 25.25 9.62
CA PRO A 678 -7.87 25.10 11.06
C PRO A 678 -9.14 25.71 11.68
N ARG A 679 -9.68 25.07 12.72
CA ARG A 679 -10.85 25.54 13.48
C ARG A 679 -10.64 25.38 15.00
N HIS A 680 -11.54 25.95 15.80
CA HIS A 680 -11.55 25.70 17.24
C HIS A 680 -12.28 24.39 17.54
N HIS A 681 -11.58 23.26 17.36
CA HIS A 681 -12.14 21.93 17.62
C HIS A 681 -12.42 21.74 19.12
N VAL A 682 -13.61 21.22 19.44
CA VAL A 682 -14.01 21.00 20.85
C VAL A 682 -13.04 20.06 21.54
N PHE A 683 -12.71 18.93 20.88
CA PHE A 683 -11.76 17.96 21.39
C PHE A 683 -10.39 18.57 21.74
N SER A 684 -9.81 19.38 20.83
CA SER A 684 -8.51 20.00 21.06
C SER A 684 -8.52 20.95 22.26
N LYS A 685 -9.61 21.71 22.46
CA LYS A 685 -9.74 22.61 23.62
C LYS A 685 -9.97 21.86 24.92
N VAL A 686 -10.70 20.74 24.88
CA VAL A 686 -10.83 19.82 26.02
C VAL A 686 -9.47 19.25 26.40
N MET A 687 -8.64 18.84 25.43
CA MET A 687 -7.30 18.33 25.72
C MET A 687 -6.37 19.42 26.31
N CYS A 688 -6.45 20.67 25.83
CA CYS A 688 -5.77 21.80 26.47
C CYS A 688 -6.19 21.99 27.94
N TRP A 689 -7.49 21.89 28.23
CA TRP A 689 -8.00 21.93 29.60
C TRP A 689 -7.47 20.77 30.44
N MET A 690 -7.52 19.55 29.89
CA MET A 690 -7.09 18.32 30.56
C MET A 690 -5.61 18.37 30.93
N THR A 691 -4.75 18.93 30.07
CA THR A 691 -3.33 19.16 30.37
C THR A 691 -3.14 19.88 31.70
N VAL A 692 -3.83 21.00 31.89
CA VAL A 692 -3.68 21.83 33.09
C VAL A 692 -4.36 21.17 34.29
N ASP A 693 -5.50 20.49 34.09
CA ASP A 693 -6.17 19.77 35.16
C ASP A 693 -5.33 18.59 35.71
N ARG A 694 -4.69 17.82 34.82
CA ARG A 694 -3.76 16.74 35.21
C ARG A 694 -2.52 17.27 35.90
N ALA A 695 -1.99 18.42 35.47
CA ALA A 695 -0.88 19.06 36.15
C ALA A 695 -1.24 19.46 37.59
N LEU A 696 -2.41 20.07 37.80
CA LEU A 696 -2.93 20.39 39.12
C LEU A 696 -3.25 19.14 39.96
N HIS A 697 -3.65 18.02 39.34
CA HIS A 697 -3.83 16.74 40.03
C HIS A 697 -2.51 16.21 40.58
N VAL A 698 -1.46 16.16 39.75
CA VAL A 698 -0.13 15.70 40.16
C VAL A 698 0.37 16.51 41.35
N MET A 699 0.23 17.85 41.31
CA MET A 699 0.62 18.72 42.42
C MET A 699 -0.13 18.42 43.73
N ARG A 700 -1.45 18.18 43.63
CA ARG A 700 -2.28 17.89 44.81
C ARG A 700 -1.94 16.55 45.45
N GLN A 701 -1.61 15.54 44.65
CA GLN A 701 -1.38 14.17 45.14
C GLN A 701 0.08 13.90 45.52
N HIS A 702 1.03 14.41 44.74
CA HIS A 702 2.46 14.05 44.84
C HIS A 702 3.35 15.19 45.34
N GLY A 703 2.74 16.32 45.70
CA GLY A 703 3.43 17.52 46.21
C GLY A 703 3.70 18.56 45.12
N GLY A 704 3.81 19.82 45.54
CA GLY A 704 4.03 20.98 44.68
C GLY A 704 3.56 22.26 45.36
N GLU A 705 4.17 23.40 45.03
CA GLU A 705 3.70 24.71 45.50
C GLU A 705 2.40 25.10 44.79
N ASP A 706 1.47 25.74 45.48
CA ASP A 706 0.22 26.17 44.86
C ASP A 706 0.48 27.17 43.72
N ARG A 707 -0.05 26.88 42.52
CA ARG A 707 0.09 27.70 41.30
C ARG A 707 -1.27 28.28 40.93
N SER A 708 -1.60 29.47 41.43
CA SER A 708 -2.87 30.15 41.13
C SER A 708 -3.07 30.38 39.63
N GLU A 709 -2.00 30.66 38.91
CA GLU A 709 -2.00 30.92 37.47
C GLU A 709 -2.43 29.70 36.64
N TRP A 710 -2.14 28.48 37.11
CA TRP A 710 -2.59 27.24 36.45
C TRP A 710 -4.07 26.99 36.71
N LYS A 711 -4.54 27.25 37.93
CA LYS A 711 -5.99 27.18 38.27
C LYS A 711 -6.79 28.13 37.38
N ASP A 712 -6.35 29.39 37.29
CA ASP A 712 -7.01 30.41 36.46
C ASP A 712 -6.97 30.04 34.97
N LEU A 713 -5.88 29.46 34.48
CA LEU A 713 -5.76 29.00 33.10
C LEU A 713 -6.73 27.85 32.81
N ARG A 714 -6.75 26.81 33.66
CA ARG A 714 -7.68 25.69 33.54
C ARG A 714 -9.12 26.18 33.51
N ASP A 715 -9.52 27.00 34.48
CA ASP A 715 -10.90 27.46 34.62
C ASP A 715 -11.34 28.32 33.42
N ARG A 716 -10.42 29.12 32.88
CA ARG A 716 -10.67 29.93 31.67
C ARG A 716 -10.87 29.07 30.42
N ILE A 717 -10.02 28.05 30.22
CA ILE A 717 -10.18 27.14 29.07
C ILE A 717 -11.48 26.35 29.22
N GLY A 718 -11.77 25.83 30.41
CA GLY A 718 -13.00 25.09 30.69
C GLY A 718 -14.25 25.92 30.43
N ALA A 719 -14.31 27.15 30.95
CA ALA A 719 -15.42 28.07 30.68
C ALA A 719 -15.59 28.36 29.18
N ASN A 720 -14.47 28.57 28.46
CA ASN A 720 -14.50 28.81 27.03
C ASN A 720 -15.09 27.63 26.24
N VAL A 721 -14.68 26.40 26.56
CA VAL A 721 -15.21 25.17 25.92
C VAL A 721 -16.70 25.00 26.22
N LEU A 722 -17.11 25.18 27.47
CA LEU A 722 -18.49 24.99 27.88
C LEU A 722 -19.44 26.01 27.25
N GLU A 723 -18.97 27.22 26.99
CA GLU A 723 -19.73 28.29 26.35
C GLU A 723 -19.80 28.14 24.82
N HIS A 724 -18.66 27.88 24.15
CA HIS A 724 -18.57 27.95 22.69
C HIS A 724 -18.65 26.59 21.99
N GLY A 725 -18.42 25.49 22.72
CA GLY A 725 -18.50 24.13 22.19
C GLY A 725 -19.91 23.56 22.16
N TRP A 726 -20.86 24.13 22.90
CA TRP A 726 -22.25 23.70 22.90
C TRP A 726 -23.03 24.35 21.76
N HIS A 727 -23.68 23.55 20.93
CA HIS A 727 -24.56 24.05 19.88
C HIS A 727 -26.03 23.96 20.34
N SER A 728 -26.73 25.09 20.46
CA SER A 728 -28.10 25.14 21.00
C SER A 728 -29.12 24.43 20.12
N ASP A 729 -28.98 24.52 18.80
CA ASP A 729 -30.00 23.99 17.87
C ASP A 729 -29.83 22.49 17.64
N VAL A 730 -28.62 21.97 17.86
CA VAL A 730 -28.30 20.54 17.78
C VAL A 730 -28.45 19.88 19.15
N GLU A 731 -28.44 20.67 20.22
CA GLU A 731 -28.47 20.24 21.62
C GLU A 731 -27.34 19.24 21.95
N ALA A 732 -26.13 19.49 21.41
CA ALA A 732 -24.96 18.66 21.65
C ALA A 732 -23.66 19.48 21.58
N TYR A 733 -22.57 18.91 22.09
CA TYR A 733 -21.22 19.38 21.74
C TYR A 733 -20.86 18.85 20.36
N SER A 734 -20.61 19.76 19.41
CA SER A 734 -20.31 19.44 18.00
C SER A 734 -18.80 19.33 17.73
N VAL A 735 -18.39 19.15 16.47
CA VAL A 735 -16.98 18.99 16.06
C VAL A 735 -16.09 20.19 16.40
N ALA A 736 -16.62 21.41 16.24
CA ALA A 736 -15.90 22.66 16.42
C ALA A 736 -16.85 23.80 16.83
N TYR A 737 -16.30 24.87 17.40
CA TYR A 737 -17.11 26.01 17.85
C TYR A 737 -17.97 26.59 16.72
N GLY A 738 -19.27 26.74 17.00
CA GLY A 738 -20.25 27.26 16.06
C GLY A 738 -20.57 26.34 14.88
N ASP A 739 -20.14 25.07 14.93
CA ASP A 739 -20.50 24.06 13.93
C ASP A 739 -21.67 23.19 14.41
N GLU A 740 -22.44 22.64 13.47
CA GLU A 740 -23.58 21.75 13.74
C GLU A 740 -23.22 20.26 13.57
N ASP A 741 -22.11 19.96 12.90
CA ASP A 741 -21.71 18.61 12.57
C ASP A 741 -21.23 17.82 13.79
N MET A 742 -21.62 16.55 13.86
CA MET A 742 -21.24 15.65 14.94
C MET A 742 -19.90 14.98 14.69
N ASP A 743 -19.15 14.78 15.78
CA ASP A 743 -17.89 14.05 15.78
C ASP A 743 -17.79 13.20 17.06
N ALA A 744 -17.37 11.94 16.93
CA ALA A 744 -17.25 11.02 18.05
C ALA A 744 -16.27 11.50 19.13
N SER A 745 -15.28 12.32 18.75
CA SER A 745 -14.33 12.93 19.70
C SER A 745 -15.00 13.88 20.69
N SER A 746 -16.19 14.41 20.39
CA SER A 746 -16.94 15.27 21.31
C SER A 746 -17.42 14.56 22.59
N LEU A 747 -17.42 13.22 22.62
CA LEU A 747 -17.62 12.44 23.85
C LEU A 747 -16.63 12.83 24.96
N TRP A 748 -15.42 13.29 24.58
CA TRP A 748 -14.40 13.69 25.53
C TRP A 748 -14.76 14.89 26.41
N ILE A 749 -15.81 15.64 26.06
CA ILE A 749 -16.36 16.65 26.97
C ILE A 749 -16.74 16.04 28.34
N GLY A 750 -17.25 14.81 28.35
CA GLY A 750 -17.53 14.05 29.57
C GLY A 750 -16.41 13.09 29.95
N LEU A 751 -15.79 12.40 28.98
CA LEU A 751 -14.76 11.39 29.28
C LEU A 751 -13.51 11.99 29.96
N SER A 752 -13.18 13.25 29.67
CA SER A 752 -12.08 13.99 30.31
C SER A 752 -12.36 14.35 31.77
N GLY A 753 -13.64 14.36 32.18
CA GLY A 753 -14.10 14.87 33.47
C GLY A 753 -14.39 16.38 33.51
N LEU A 754 -14.37 17.09 32.37
CA LEU A 754 -14.77 18.50 32.31
C LEU A 754 -16.26 18.68 32.64
N LEU A 755 -17.11 17.77 32.16
CA LEU A 755 -18.49 17.65 32.59
C LEU A 755 -18.69 16.45 33.52
N PRO A 756 -19.54 16.58 34.57
CA PRO A 756 -20.04 15.44 35.33
C PRO A 756 -20.76 14.42 34.43
N GLY A 757 -20.71 13.14 34.82
CA GLY A 757 -21.34 12.06 34.05
C GLY A 757 -22.87 12.11 34.00
N ASP A 758 -23.49 12.83 34.94
CA ASP A 758 -24.93 13.08 35.04
C ASP A 758 -25.35 14.45 34.46
N ASP A 759 -24.44 15.20 33.84
CA ASP A 759 -24.79 16.46 33.16
C ASP A 759 -25.69 16.16 31.95
N PRO A 760 -26.88 16.81 31.85
CA PRO A 760 -27.83 16.55 30.77
C PRO A 760 -27.27 16.87 29.38
N ARG A 761 -26.31 17.80 29.28
CA ARG A 761 -25.65 18.15 28.01
C ARG A 761 -24.73 17.03 27.53
N PHE A 762 -24.05 16.36 28.47
CA PHE A 762 -23.24 15.19 28.14
C PHE A 762 -24.12 14.03 27.67
N LEU A 763 -25.20 13.71 28.41
CA LEU A 763 -26.14 12.67 28.00
C LEU A 763 -26.75 12.96 26.60
N SER A 764 -27.14 14.21 26.33
CA SER A 764 -27.65 14.61 25.02
C SER A 764 -26.63 14.37 23.90
N THR A 765 -25.36 14.73 24.14
CA THR A 765 -24.25 14.49 23.20
C THR A 765 -24.04 12.99 22.95
N VAL A 766 -24.09 12.15 23.98
CA VAL A 766 -23.98 10.68 23.85
C VAL A 766 -25.09 10.11 22.98
N LEU A 767 -26.34 10.52 23.24
CA LEU A 767 -27.50 10.06 22.47
C LEU A 767 -27.41 10.50 21.01
N LYS A 768 -26.93 11.72 20.76
CA LYS A 768 -26.76 12.25 19.41
C LYS A 768 -25.69 11.49 18.62
N ILE A 769 -24.53 11.22 19.24
CA ILE A 769 -23.45 10.43 18.63
C ILE A 769 -23.89 8.98 18.37
N GLU A 770 -24.61 8.36 19.31
CA GLU A 770 -25.19 7.04 19.10
C GLU A 770 -26.16 7.03 17.90
N ALA A 771 -27.05 8.02 17.81
CA ALA A 771 -28.06 8.06 16.75
C ALA A 771 -27.44 8.34 15.37
N ASP A 772 -26.45 9.23 15.30
CA ASP A 772 -25.93 9.75 14.04
C ASP A 772 -24.72 8.96 13.52
N LEU A 773 -23.86 8.42 14.41
CA LEU A 773 -22.55 7.86 14.04
C LEU A 773 -22.38 6.36 14.35
N ARG A 774 -23.28 5.72 15.11
CA ARG A 774 -23.20 4.28 15.35
C ARG A 774 -23.80 3.49 14.19
N SER A 775 -23.07 2.47 13.73
CA SER A 775 -23.54 1.48 12.75
C SER A 775 -23.14 0.08 13.19
N GLY A 776 -24.11 -0.67 13.69
CA GLY A 776 -23.91 -2.03 14.20
C GLY A 776 -22.85 -2.09 15.31
N PRO A 777 -21.76 -2.88 15.13
CA PRO A 777 -20.72 -3.08 16.14
C PRO A 777 -19.73 -1.90 16.26
N VAL A 778 -19.87 -0.85 15.43
CA VAL A 778 -18.88 0.24 15.35
C VAL A 778 -19.48 1.63 15.33
N VAL A 779 -18.64 2.62 15.58
CA VAL A 779 -18.95 4.06 15.55
C VAL A 779 -18.00 4.76 14.58
N TYR A 780 -18.54 5.54 13.65
CA TYR A 780 -17.76 6.37 12.73
C TYR A 780 -17.13 7.57 13.45
N ARG A 781 -16.03 8.11 12.91
CA ARG A 781 -15.48 9.36 13.45
C ARG A 781 -16.48 10.49 13.28
N TYR A 782 -17.01 10.59 12.07
CA TYR A 782 -17.94 11.61 11.62
C TYR A 782 -18.58 11.24 10.25
N HIS A 783 -19.51 12.08 9.79
CA HIS A 783 -20.11 12.00 8.45
C HIS A 783 -19.99 13.28 7.61
N TRP A 784 -19.38 14.34 8.15
CA TRP A 784 -19.14 15.60 7.44
C TRP A 784 -18.02 15.47 6.40
N ASP A 785 -17.99 16.40 5.44
CA ASP A 785 -17.01 16.43 4.34
C ASP A 785 -15.65 16.94 4.83
N ASP A 786 -14.65 16.07 4.86
CA ASP A 786 -13.29 16.36 5.35
C ASP A 786 -12.30 16.81 4.26
N GLY A 787 -12.82 17.07 3.05
CA GLY A 787 -12.02 17.48 1.89
C GLY A 787 -11.37 16.32 1.15
N LEU A 788 -11.74 15.07 1.46
CA LEU A 788 -11.23 13.87 0.81
C LEU A 788 -12.38 13.01 0.25
N PRO A 789 -12.23 12.43 -0.96
CA PRO A 789 -13.24 11.56 -1.53
C PRO A 789 -13.25 10.18 -0.85
N GLY A 790 -14.36 9.46 -1.04
CA GLY A 790 -14.54 8.11 -0.52
C GLY A 790 -15.26 8.09 0.83
N ARG A 791 -15.35 6.91 1.41
CA ARG A 791 -15.90 6.68 2.76
C ARG A 791 -14.84 6.06 3.66
N GLU A 792 -15.19 5.82 4.90
CA GLU A 792 -14.38 5.07 5.88
C GLU A 792 -15.21 3.96 6.52
N GLY A 793 -14.56 3.05 7.24
CA GLY A 793 -15.18 2.13 8.19
C GLY A 793 -15.40 2.78 9.55
N GLY A 794 -16.14 2.09 10.43
CA GLY A 794 -16.28 2.55 11.81
C GLY A 794 -15.02 2.26 12.62
N PHE A 795 -14.65 3.18 13.51
CA PHE A 795 -13.41 3.13 14.28
C PHE A 795 -13.62 2.38 15.61
N HIS A 796 -12.73 1.44 15.91
CA HIS A 796 -12.77 0.71 17.19
C HIS A 796 -12.59 1.64 18.39
N ILE A 797 -11.80 2.71 18.25
CA ILE A 797 -11.58 3.68 19.33
C ILE A 797 -12.80 4.55 19.62
N CYS A 798 -13.51 5.01 18.58
CA CYS A 798 -14.76 5.74 18.73
C CYS A 798 -15.84 4.85 19.38
N THR A 799 -15.84 3.57 19.02
CA THR A 799 -16.70 2.56 19.62
C THR A 799 -16.39 2.41 21.12
N ALA A 800 -15.11 2.31 21.48
CA ALA A 800 -14.68 2.25 22.88
C ALA A 800 -15.06 3.51 23.67
N TRP A 801 -14.95 4.71 23.07
CA TRP A 801 -15.40 5.95 23.69
C TRP A 801 -16.90 5.96 23.95
N LEU A 802 -17.71 5.46 23.02
CA LEU A 802 -19.16 5.34 23.23
C LEU A 802 -19.50 4.35 24.34
N ILE A 803 -18.81 3.21 24.40
CA ILE A 803 -18.95 2.24 25.49
C ILE A 803 -18.60 2.89 26.84
N GLU A 804 -17.48 3.62 26.95
CA GLU A 804 -17.15 4.35 28.18
C GLU A 804 -18.21 5.40 28.53
N ALA A 805 -18.73 6.13 27.53
CA ALA A 805 -19.76 7.14 27.74
C ALA A 805 -21.08 6.54 28.22
N TYR A 806 -21.48 5.38 27.72
CA TYR A 806 -22.62 4.62 28.25
C TYR A 806 -22.41 4.27 29.73
N LEU A 807 -21.23 3.77 30.10
CA LEU A 807 -20.93 3.45 31.50
C LEU A 807 -21.00 4.70 32.40
N ARG A 808 -20.45 5.83 31.94
CA ARG A 808 -20.48 7.11 32.65
C ARG A 808 -21.89 7.67 32.86
N THR A 809 -22.78 7.43 31.90
CA THR A 809 -24.18 7.89 31.92
C THR A 809 -25.15 6.86 32.52
N GLY A 810 -24.63 5.76 33.09
CA GLY A 810 -25.44 4.73 33.75
C GLY A 810 -26.09 3.70 32.81
N ARG A 811 -25.79 3.73 31.51
CA ARG A 811 -26.32 2.85 30.46
C ARG A 811 -25.51 1.55 30.32
N ARG A 812 -25.38 0.80 31.41
CA ARG A 812 -24.51 -0.38 31.47
C ARG A 812 -24.87 -1.48 30.46
N THR A 813 -26.16 -1.79 30.29
CA THR A 813 -26.58 -2.86 29.37
C THR A 813 -26.18 -2.56 27.93
N ASP A 814 -26.30 -1.30 27.51
CA ASP A 814 -25.89 -0.86 26.17
C ASP A 814 -24.37 -0.98 25.99
N ALA A 815 -23.60 -0.67 27.05
CA ALA A 815 -22.15 -0.83 27.06
C ALA A 815 -21.71 -2.30 26.95
N GLU A 816 -22.36 -3.20 27.70
CA GLU A 816 -22.08 -4.64 27.65
C GLU A 816 -22.41 -5.24 26.28
N GLU A 817 -23.54 -4.85 25.69
CA GLU A 817 -23.95 -5.30 24.36
C GLU A 817 -22.99 -4.81 23.27
N LEU A 818 -22.68 -3.51 23.25
CA LEU A 818 -21.77 -2.94 22.25
C LEU A 818 -20.34 -3.48 22.41
N PHE A 819 -19.87 -3.70 23.65
CA PHE A 819 -18.57 -4.32 23.88
C PHE A 819 -18.52 -5.77 23.37
N ALA A 820 -19.58 -6.56 23.60
CA ALA A 820 -19.67 -7.92 23.08
C ALA A 820 -19.63 -7.94 21.54
N GLN A 821 -20.29 -6.99 20.89
CA GLN A 821 -20.26 -6.82 19.43
C GLN A 821 -18.86 -6.42 18.93
N MET A 822 -18.21 -5.46 19.59
CA MET A 822 -16.83 -5.03 19.28
C MET A 822 -15.82 -6.19 19.42
N VAL A 823 -15.98 -7.07 20.42
CA VAL A 823 -15.08 -8.24 20.58
C VAL A 823 -15.16 -9.19 19.38
N LEU A 824 -16.32 -9.30 18.73
CA LEU A 824 -16.53 -10.19 17.58
C LEU A 824 -15.87 -9.68 16.28
N THR A 825 -15.45 -8.40 16.23
CA THR A 825 -14.72 -7.85 15.06
C THR A 825 -13.22 -8.18 15.10
N ALA A 826 -12.72 -8.73 16.21
CA ALA A 826 -11.32 -9.14 16.33
C ALA A 826 -10.99 -10.31 15.39
N GLY A 827 -9.79 -10.26 14.83
CA GLY A 827 -9.26 -11.34 14.01
C GLY A 827 -9.12 -12.68 14.76
N PRO A 828 -8.97 -13.81 14.06
CA PRO A 828 -8.86 -15.14 14.67
C PRO A 828 -7.73 -15.29 15.70
N THR A 829 -6.69 -14.46 15.64
CA THR A 829 -5.56 -14.44 16.59
C THR A 829 -5.68 -13.34 17.65
N GLY A 830 -6.81 -12.64 17.70
CA GLY A 830 -7.14 -11.60 18.68
C GLY A 830 -6.58 -10.22 18.34
N LEU A 831 -6.17 -9.99 17.08
CA LEU A 831 -5.68 -8.69 16.62
C LEU A 831 -6.82 -7.85 16.03
N LEU A 832 -6.77 -6.54 16.29
CA LEU A 832 -7.76 -5.58 15.80
C LEU A 832 -7.09 -4.61 14.80
N PRO A 833 -7.66 -4.44 13.60
CA PRO A 833 -7.30 -3.35 12.71
C PRO A 833 -7.91 -2.04 13.22
N GLU A 834 -7.52 -0.92 12.61
CA GLU A 834 -8.01 0.42 12.96
C GLU A 834 -9.54 0.55 12.89
N GLN A 835 -10.12 0.01 11.82
CA GLN A 835 -11.52 0.17 11.46
C GLN A 835 -12.19 -1.15 11.12
N TYR A 836 -13.51 -1.14 11.07
CA TYR A 836 -14.32 -2.24 10.60
C TYR A 836 -15.46 -1.72 9.73
N ASP A 837 -15.67 -2.36 8.58
CA ASP A 837 -16.82 -2.10 7.72
C ASP A 837 -17.97 -3.04 8.11
N PRO A 838 -19.06 -2.52 8.69
CA PRO A 838 -20.21 -3.34 9.09
C PRO A 838 -21.02 -3.88 7.91
N LEU A 839 -20.84 -3.36 6.69
CA LEU A 839 -21.53 -3.84 5.49
C LEU A 839 -20.74 -4.97 4.82
N ALA A 840 -19.43 -4.78 4.67
CA ALA A 840 -18.56 -5.81 4.10
C ALA A 840 -18.20 -6.90 5.11
N GLU A 841 -18.40 -6.65 6.41
CA GLU A 841 -17.96 -7.48 7.53
C GLU A 841 -16.45 -7.73 7.53
N ARG A 842 -15.67 -6.66 7.27
CA ARG A 842 -14.21 -6.74 7.10
C ARG A 842 -13.45 -5.68 7.89
N GLY A 843 -12.25 -6.04 8.33
CA GLY A 843 -11.29 -5.10 8.87
C GLY A 843 -10.77 -4.12 7.82
N LEU A 844 -10.61 -2.86 8.21
CA LEU A 844 -10.09 -1.75 7.40
C LEU A 844 -9.06 -0.94 8.20
N GLY A 845 -8.27 -0.11 7.49
CA GLY A 845 -7.20 0.70 8.06
C GLY A 845 -6.00 -0.12 8.55
N ASN A 846 -5.06 0.54 9.22
CA ASN A 846 -3.77 -0.06 9.59
C ASN A 846 -3.91 -1.21 10.63
N HIS A 847 -2.94 -2.14 10.67
CA HIS A 847 -3.06 -3.38 11.45
C HIS A 847 -1.74 -3.96 12.00
N PRO A 848 -1.75 -4.54 13.22
CA PRO A 848 -2.71 -4.19 14.27
C PRO A 848 -2.55 -2.71 14.63
N GLN A 849 -3.64 -2.08 15.07
CA GLN A 849 -3.63 -0.66 15.39
C GLN A 849 -3.77 -0.43 16.90
N ALA A 850 -2.96 0.49 17.43
CA ALA A 850 -2.82 0.71 18.87
C ALA A 850 -4.11 1.21 19.55
N TYR A 851 -4.80 2.20 18.98
CA TYR A 851 -6.09 2.68 19.49
C TYR A 851 -7.14 1.57 19.68
N SER A 852 -7.21 0.63 18.76
CA SER A 852 -8.20 -0.43 18.76
C SER A 852 -7.96 -1.36 19.94
N HIS A 853 -6.69 -1.70 20.17
CA HIS A 853 -6.27 -2.52 21.29
C HIS A 853 -6.39 -1.81 22.64
N LEU A 854 -6.00 -0.53 22.75
CA LEU A 854 -6.16 0.22 24.02
C LEU A 854 -7.63 0.49 24.35
N GLY A 855 -8.48 0.71 23.34
CA GLY A 855 -9.93 0.88 23.52
C GLY A 855 -10.58 -0.39 24.09
N LEU A 856 -10.18 -1.56 23.58
CA LEU A 856 -10.63 -2.85 24.11
C LEU A 856 -10.21 -3.05 25.57
N ILE A 857 -8.94 -2.78 25.90
CA ILE A 857 -8.42 -2.89 27.28
C ILE A 857 -9.22 -1.97 28.20
N ARG A 858 -9.44 -0.72 27.79
CA ARG A 858 -10.16 0.29 28.56
C ARG A 858 -11.58 -0.16 28.89
N CYS A 859 -12.34 -0.62 27.88
CA CYS A 859 -13.72 -1.08 28.08
C CYS A 859 -13.77 -2.29 29.02
N ALA A 860 -12.88 -3.27 28.83
CA ALA A 860 -12.82 -4.46 29.68
C ALA A 860 -12.54 -4.12 31.14
N LEU A 861 -11.60 -3.20 31.41
CA LEU A 861 -11.27 -2.73 32.76
C LEU A 861 -12.45 -2.00 33.43
N LEU A 862 -13.13 -1.12 32.69
CA LEU A 862 -14.27 -0.37 33.23
C LEU A 862 -15.44 -1.30 33.59
N LEU A 863 -15.76 -2.25 32.71
CA LEU A 863 -16.80 -3.25 32.96
C LEU A 863 -16.46 -4.16 34.16
N ASP A 864 -15.20 -4.56 34.31
CA ASP A 864 -14.73 -5.39 35.43
C ASP A 864 -14.78 -4.64 36.78
N ASN A 865 -14.38 -3.36 36.81
CA ASN A 865 -14.42 -2.56 38.02
C ASN A 865 -15.84 -2.32 38.53
N MET A 866 -16.80 -2.15 37.61
CA MET A 866 -18.22 -2.02 37.96
C MET A 866 -18.89 -3.34 38.35
N LEU A 867 -18.25 -4.50 38.16
CA LEU A 867 -18.70 -5.77 38.75
C LEU A 867 -18.29 -5.92 40.22
N LYS A 868 -17.26 -5.16 40.66
CA LYS A 868 -16.72 -5.22 42.02
C LYS A 868 -17.33 -4.18 42.96
N GLN A 869 -18.01 -3.17 42.41
CA GLN A 869 -18.83 -2.19 43.12
C GLN A 869 -20.26 -2.69 43.21
#